data_AF-A0A8C6PKF7-F1
#
_entry.id   AF-A0A8C6PKF7-F1
#
_cell.length_a   1.000
_cell.length_b   1.000
_cell.length_c   1.000
_cell.angle_alpha   90.00
_cell.angle_beta   90.00
_cell.angle_gamma   90.00
#
_symmetry.space_group_name_H-M   'P 1'
#
loop_
_entity.id
_entity.type
_entity.pdbx_description
1 polymer ?
#
loop_
_entity_poly.entity_id
_entity_poly.type
_entity_poly.pdbx_seq_one_letter_code
_entity_poly.pdbx_strand_id
1 'polypeptide(L)'
;SLLPSNLFKGRLPTVRVRTLSLFPDTTVQVEFYVNENTFKERLKLFFIKNQRSSLRIRLFNFALKFLTCALYIVRVTLDNPKEAIPGNLIFWVNRREPVWAIQVRLDINQIPPHELNVDGNIWEQIFQISFILEMINTVPFIITIFWRPLRNIFVPVFLNCWLAKAALENMLNDFHRAIQRTHSAMFNQVFILICTLLCLVFTGACGIQHLERAGKNLSLFDAFYFCIVTFSTVGYGDVTPQIWPSQLLVVILICVALVVLPLQFEELAYLWMESQKLGGNYSRHRAQTEKHVVLCVSSLKIDLLMDFLNEFYAHPRLQDYYVVILCPTEIDIQVRRILQIPLWSQRVIYLQGSALKDQDLMRAKMDDAEACFILSSRNEVDRTAADHQTILRAWAAKDFAPNCPLYVQILKPENKFHVKFADHVVCEEEFKYAMLALNCVCPATSTLVTLLVHTSRGQYGVCLIGVKKEDNKSILLNPGPRHIMAAADTCYYINITKEENSAFIFKQEEKHSKGLPISGLYDAPSRLPVQSIIASMGTVAIDLQHPDPPEESGKLTLPTENGAGSRRPSIAPVLEIADSSAILPCDLLSDQSEDETNHSDEEGSVGSDFVKGYPPNSPYIGSSPTLCHLLPQKAPFCCLRLDKGCTHNSFEDAKAYGFKNKLIIVSAETAGNGLYNFIVPLRAYYRPRKELNPIVLLLDYPLDNLLQCGIIYADNLVVVDKESTMSAEEDYMADAKTIVNVQTMFRLFPSLSIITELTHPSNMRFMQFRAKDCYSLALSKLEKIERDKGSNLAFMFRLPFAAGRVFSISMLDTLLYQSFVKDYMIAITRLLLGLDTTPGSGYLCVIKITEEDLWIRTYGRLFQKFCSSSAEIPIGIYRTESHVFSTSEASSLSQVSINAEQGEEHRDRGESWKEKTAHRNSTASDQSEHPLLRKKSMQWARRLSRKNVKPASRAERISQQRLNLYRRSERQELSELVKNRMKHLGLPTVGYDEMNDHQNTLSYVLINPPPDTMLELNDIQLSDHPVVDLTKPLHLPGSSTRHALTYLATEEHRSERTSSQKHQRRRNSRLLPLQL
;
A
#
# COMPACT_ATOMS: atom_id res chain seq x y z
N SER A 1 1.35 35.55 33.69
CA SER A 1 1.07 35.40 35.13
C SER A 1 0.32 34.10 35.33
N LEU A 2 0.80 33.31 36.31
CA LEU A 2 0.26 32.06 36.87
C LEU A 2 0.52 30.73 36.11
N LEU A 3 1.07 29.78 36.91
CA LEU A 3 1.28 28.33 36.75
C LEU A 3 2.66 27.83 36.24
N PRO A 4 3.16 26.70 36.79
CA PRO A 4 4.24 26.76 37.77
C PRO A 4 5.51 25.98 37.38
N SER A 5 6.61 26.40 37.98
CA SER A 5 7.91 25.75 38.01
C SER A 5 7.91 24.49 38.88
N ASN A 6 8.09 23.31 38.27
CA ASN A 6 8.88 22.18 38.80
C ASN A 6 8.67 20.95 37.91
N LEU A 7 9.63 20.68 37.00
CA LEU A 7 10.02 19.35 36.49
C LEU A 7 10.93 19.55 35.28
N PHE A 8 12.23 19.23 35.43
CA PHE A 8 13.15 18.68 34.43
C PHE A 8 14.61 18.90 34.89
N LYS A 9 15.05 18.06 35.82
CA LYS A 9 16.48 17.78 36.06
C LYS A 9 16.88 16.61 35.15
N GLY A 10 16.83 16.82 33.84
CA GLY A 10 17.38 15.92 32.83
C GLY A 10 18.74 16.43 32.41
N ARG A 11 19.83 15.80 32.87
CA ARG A 11 21.18 16.05 32.36
C ARG A 11 21.25 15.58 30.90
N LEU A 12 21.16 16.52 29.97
CA LEU A 12 21.61 16.34 28.59
C LEU A 12 23.12 16.02 28.57
N PRO A 13 23.58 15.04 27.77
CA PRO A 13 25.01 14.83 27.56
C PRO A 13 25.55 16.01 26.75
N THR A 14 26.47 16.76 27.36
CA THR A 14 27.20 17.83 26.70
C THR A 14 28.14 17.23 25.66
N VAL A 15 27.68 17.15 24.42
CA VAL A 15 28.54 16.93 23.25
C VAL A 15 29.39 18.20 23.09
N ARG A 16 30.65 18.13 23.52
CA ARG A 16 31.62 19.20 23.35
C ARG A 16 31.97 19.31 21.86
N VAL A 17 31.34 20.26 21.18
CA VAL A 17 31.72 20.73 19.85
C VAL A 17 33.15 21.27 19.93
N ARG A 18 34.10 20.64 19.22
CA ARG A 18 35.45 21.18 19.01
C ARG A 18 35.37 22.33 18.00
N THR A 19 35.34 23.55 18.49
CA THR A 19 35.66 24.75 17.72
C THR A 19 37.16 24.75 17.42
N LEU A 20 37.51 24.67 16.13
CA LEU A 20 38.85 24.90 15.61
C LEU A 20 39.14 26.42 15.64
N SER A 21 39.86 26.89 16.65
CA SER A 21 40.50 28.21 16.63
C SER A 21 41.92 28.10 16.07
N LEU A 22 42.18 28.80 14.97
CA LEU A 22 43.50 29.04 14.39
C LEU A 22 44.24 30.09 15.24
N PHE A 23 45.15 29.69 16.12
CA PHE A 23 46.33 30.47 16.54
C PHE A 23 47.44 29.51 16.99
N PRO A 24 48.72 29.77 16.65
CA PRO A 24 49.82 28.86 16.97
C PRO A 24 50.40 29.24 18.34
N ASP A 25 49.80 28.74 19.42
CA ASP A 25 50.45 28.79 20.73
C ASP A 25 51.36 27.57 20.89
N THR A 26 52.65 27.85 20.84
CA THR A 26 53.76 26.96 21.16
C THR A 26 53.82 26.69 22.66
N THR A 27 52.87 25.90 23.17
CA THR A 27 53.05 25.14 24.42
C THR A 27 52.63 23.71 24.15
N VAL A 28 53.63 22.93 23.80
CA VAL A 28 53.58 21.50 23.47
C VAL A 28 52.95 20.72 24.63
N GLN A 29 52.11 19.76 24.25
CA GLN A 29 51.61 18.66 25.08
C GLN A 29 52.74 18.03 25.92
N VAL A 30 52.81 18.35 27.22
CA VAL A 30 53.70 17.64 28.16
C VAL A 30 52.92 16.99 29.31
N GLU A 31 51.67 17.39 29.58
CA GLU A 31 50.90 16.81 30.70
C GLU A 31 50.34 15.40 30.44
N PHE A 32 50.22 14.95 29.18
CA PHE A 32 49.71 13.60 28.87
C PHE A 32 50.76 12.48 29.00
N TYR A 33 52.06 12.79 28.94
CA TYR A 33 53.13 11.78 29.00
C TYR A 33 53.57 11.41 30.42
N VAL A 34 53.33 12.27 31.41
CA VAL A 34 53.76 12.03 32.80
C VAL A 34 52.76 11.13 33.54
N ASN A 35 51.47 11.19 33.21
CA ASN A 35 50.43 10.43 33.90
C ASN A 35 50.41 8.93 33.52
N GLU A 36 50.59 8.57 32.24
CA GLU A 36 50.53 7.18 31.76
C GLU A 36 51.65 6.26 32.30
N ASN A 37 52.74 6.83 32.81
CA ASN A 37 53.88 6.07 33.34
C ASN A 37 53.84 5.81 34.84
N THR A 38 52.83 6.30 35.56
CA THR A 38 52.67 5.97 36.98
C THR A 38 52.16 4.54 37.14
N PHE A 39 52.69 3.81 38.13
CA PHE A 39 52.24 2.44 38.44
C PHE A 39 50.73 2.37 38.70
N LYS A 40 50.17 3.38 39.39
CA LYS A 40 48.74 3.54 39.67
C LYS A 40 47.92 3.64 38.38
N GLU A 41 48.33 4.48 37.42
CA GLU A 41 47.60 4.60 36.17
C GLU A 41 47.74 3.38 35.26
N ARG A 42 48.91 2.73 35.21
CA ARG A 42 49.07 1.47 34.46
C ARG A 42 48.16 0.37 34.99
N LEU A 43 48.01 0.26 36.31
CA LEU A 43 47.03 -0.63 36.94
C LEU A 43 45.59 -0.20 36.61
N LYS A 44 45.25 1.08 36.77
CA LYS A 44 43.91 1.61 36.45
C LYS A 44 43.55 1.41 34.96
N LEU A 45 44.54 1.53 34.08
CA LEU A 45 44.41 1.25 32.65
C LEU A 45 44.15 -0.24 32.41
N PHE A 46 44.95 -1.12 33.00
CA PHE A 46 44.81 -2.57 32.82
C PHE A 46 43.49 -3.12 33.36
N PHE A 47 43.06 -2.65 34.55
CA PHE A 47 41.91 -3.17 35.26
C PHE A 47 40.57 -2.50 34.89
N ILE A 48 40.56 -1.19 34.59
CA ILE A 48 39.31 -0.42 34.44
C ILE A 48 39.19 0.20 33.05
N LYS A 49 40.21 0.93 32.57
CA LYS A 49 40.07 1.72 31.33
C LYS A 49 40.17 0.85 30.08
N ASN A 50 40.96 -0.22 30.09
CA ASN A 50 41.15 -1.09 28.93
C ASN A 50 40.08 -2.20 28.92
N GLN A 51 39.21 -2.11 27.92
CA GLN A 51 38.01 -2.94 27.80
C GLN A 51 38.31 -4.44 27.67
N ARG A 52 39.31 -4.83 26.86
CA ARG A 52 39.62 -6.26 26.64
C ARG A 52 40.28 -6.90 27.85
N SER A 53 41.15 -6.18 28.56
CA SER A 53 41.80 -6.69 29.77
C SER A 53 40.85 -6.68 30.96
N SER A 54 40.07 -5.61 31.17
CA SER A 54 39.01 -5.53 32.20
C SER A 54 38.06 -6.73 32.08
N LEU A 55 37.58 -7.02 30.86
CA LEU A 55 36.67 -8.13 30.62
C LEU A 55 37.26 -9.50 30.98
N ARG A 56 38.53 -9.75 30.59
CA ARG A 56 39.23 -11.00 30.93
C ARG A 56 39.39 -11.17 32.44
N ILE A 57 39.70 -10.08 33.15
CA ILE A 57 39.88 -10.09 34.61
C ILE A 57 38.54 -10.37 35.30
N ARG A 58 37.46 -9.71 34.87
CA ARG A 58 36.10 -9.96 35.42
C ARG A 58 35.63 -11.39 35.15
N LEU A 59 35.87 -11.90 33.94
CA LEU A 59 35.57 -13.30 33.58
C LEU A 59 36.37 -14.29 34.44
N PHE A 60 37.66 -14.00 34.65
CA PHE A 60 38.51 -14.82 35.51
C PHE A 60 38.01 -14.82 36.96
N ASN A 61 37.68 -13.65 37.52
CA ASN A 61 37.13 -13.56 38.87
C ASN A 61 35.78 -14.29 38.98
N PHE A 62 34.89 -14.11 38.00
CA PHE A 62 33.62 -14.83 37.93
C PHE A 62 33.82 -16.36 37.93
N ALA A 63 34.75 -16.87 37.11
CA ALA A 63 35.07 -18.30 37.04
C ALA A 63 35.63 -18.83 38.37
N LEU A 64 36.50 -18.07 39.05
CA LEU A 64 37.02 -18.43 40.37
C LEU A 64 35.90 -18.51 41.42
N LYS A 65 35.00 -17.52 41.48
CA LYS A 65 33.87 -17.51 42.42
C LYS A 65 32.92 -18.68 42.16
N PHE A 66 32.60 -18.95 40.89
CA PHE A 66 31.80 -20.13 40.52
C PHE A 66 32.47 -21.45 40.91
N LEU A 67 33.78 -21.57 40.68
CA LEU A 67 34.55 -22.75 41.06
C LEU A 67 34.54 -22.99 42.57
N THR A 68 34.60 -21.94 43.40
CA THR A 68 34.46 -22.10 44.86
C THR A 68 33.08 -22.61 45.28
N CYS A 69 32.01 -22.19 44.61
CA CYS A 69 30.66 -22.74 44.82
C CYS A 69 30.56 -24.21 44.37
N ALA A 70 31.17 -24.57 43.25
CA ALA A 70 31.22 -25.97 42.78
C ALA A 70 32.00 -26.86 43.76
N LEU A 71 33.11 -26.38 44.29
CA LEU A 71 33.89 -27.07 45.33
C LEU A 71 33.10 -27.21 46.64
N TYR A 72 32.21 -26.27 46.95
CA TYR A 72 31.28 -26.42 48.07
C TYR A 72 30.31 -27.60 47.84
N ILE A 73 29.72 -27.73 46.65
CA ILE A 73 28.86 -28.87 46.30
C ILE A 73 29.63 -30.19 46.42
N VAL A 74 30.83 -30.26 45.83
CA VAL A 74 31.71 -31.45 45.90
C VAL A 74 32.02 -31.80 47.36
N ARG A 75 32.35 -30.81 48.19
CA ARG A 75 32.55 -30.99 49.63
C ARG A 75 31.31 -31.59 50.28
N VAL A 76 30.12 -31.04 50.04
CA VAL A 76 28.87 -31.52 50.65
C VAL A 76 28.59 -32.98 50.25
N THR A 77 28.85 -33.37 48.99
CA THR A 77 28.64 -34.75 48.53
C THR A 77 29.64 -35.76 49.08
N LEU A 78 30.84 -35.32 49.45
CA LEU A 78 31.92 -36.18 49.94
C LEU A 78 31.97 -36.29 51.47
N ASP A 79 31.14 -35.52 52.17
CA ASP A 79 31.12 -35.39 53.62
C ASP A 79 30.10 -36.36 54.25
N ASN A 80 30.53 -37.13 55.25
CA ASN A 80 29.69 -38.11 55.95
C ASN A 80 29.55 -37.70 57.43
N PRO A 81 28.36 -37.29 57.90
CA PRO A 81 28.18 -36.71 59.24
C PRO A 81 28.16 -37.71 60.41
N LYS A 82 28.45 -39.00 60.17
CA LYS A 82 28.20 -40.10 61.13
C LYS A 82 29.17 -40.15 62.33
N GLU A 83 30.19 -39.28 62.40
CA GLU A 83 31.31 -39.41 63.36
C GLU A 83 31.41 -38.29 64.43
N ALA A 84 30.40 -37.40 64.59
CA ALA A 84 30.52 -36.23 65.49
C ALA A 84 29.27 -35.90 66.34
N ILE A 85 29.48 -35.14 67.43
CA ILE A 85 28.46 -34.71 68.42
C ILE A 85 27.55 -33.61 67.82
N PRO A 86 26.20 -33.66 68.00
CA PRO A 86 25.21 -32.80 67.32
C PRO A 86 25.48 -31.28 67.36
N GLY A 87 25.94 -30.72 68.48
CA GLY A 87 26.24 -29.27 68.60
C GLY A 87 27.54 -28.84 67.91
N ASN A 88 28.49 -29.76 67.72
CA ASN A 88 29.78 -29.47 67.09
C ASN A 88 29.75 -29.60 65.56
N LEU A 89 28.73 -30.27 65.00
CA LEU A 89 28.58 -30.50 63.54
C LEU A 89 28.32 -29.21 62.72
N ILE A 90 27.83 -28.14 63.36
CA ILE A 90 27.60 -26.84 62.71
C ILE A 90 28.95 -26.11 62.53
N PHE A 91 29.76 -26.03 63.59
CA PHE A 91 31.02 -25.30 63.56
C PHE A 91 32.20 -26.10 63.03
N TRP A 92 32.24 -27.41 63.30
CA TRP A 92 33.32 -28.31 62.91
C TRP A 92 32.86 -29.22 61.78
N VAL A 93 33.46 -29.04 60.61
CA VAL A 93 33.18 -29.87 59.45
C VAL A 93 34.45 -30.47 58.89
N ASN A 94 34.48 -31.80 58.81
CA ASN A 94 35.64 -32.55 58.33
C ASN A 94 35.86 -32.31 56.83
N ARG A 95 36.87 -31.50 56.47
CA ARG A 95 37.26 -31.25 55.08
C ARG A 95 38.39 -32.17 54.69
N ARG A 96 38.24 -32.86 53.55
CA ARG A 96 39.40 -33.48 52.89
C ARG A 96 40.44 -32.41 52.57
N GLU A 97 41.69 -32.62 52.98
CA GLU A 97 42.80 -31.70 52.74
C GLU A 97 42.94 -31.19 51.30
N PRO A 98 42.74 -31.98 50.22
CA PRO A 98 42.84 -31.45 48.85
C PRO A 98 41.77 -30.39 48.53
N VAL A 99 40.54 -30.55 49.03
CA VAL A 99 39.47 -29.57 48.80
C VAL A 99 39.76 -28.27 49.54
N TRP A 100 40.25 -28.37 50.78
CA TRP A 100 40.69 -27.21 51.56
C TRP A 100 41.88 -26.49 50.90
N ALA A 101 42.90 -27.24 50.44
CA ALA A 101 44.07 -26.66 49.80
C ALA A 101 43.72 -25.92 48.49
N ILE A 102 42.81 -26.48 47.68
CA ILE A 102 42.32 -25.82 46.46
C ILE A 102 41.51 -24.56 46.83
N GLN A 103 40.62 -24.61 47.82
CA GLN A 103 39.84 -23.45 48.27
C GLN A 103 40.76 -22.31 48.73
N VAL A 104 41.70 -22.57 49.63
CA VAL A 104 42.66 -21.57 50.11
C VAL A 104 43.48 -20.97 48.96
N ARG A 105 43.88 -21.79 47.99
CA ARG A 105 44.62 -21.30 46.81
C ARG A 105 43.76 -20.39 45.94
N LEU A 106 42.48 -20.72 45.76
CA LEU A 106 41.54 -19.88 45.03
C LEU A 106 41.26 -18.59 45.79
N ASP A 107 41.10 -18.63 47.12
CA ASP A 107 40.79 -17.45 47.94
C ASP A 107 41.96 -16.45 47.99
N ILE A 108 43.21 -16.93 48.03
CA ILE A 108 44.40 -16.06 47.92
C ILE A 108 44.41 -15.33 46.56
N ASN A 109 43.99 -16.01 45.49
CA ASN A 109 43.89 -15.41 44.16
C ASN A 109 42.65 -14.50 44.00
N GLN A 110 41.66 -14.64 44.88
CA GLN A 110 40.44 -13.83 44.89
C GLN A 110 40.60 -12.51 45.63
N ILE A 111 41.61 -12.36 46.50
CA ILE A 111 41.93 -11.07 47.12
C ILE A 111 42.15 -10.07 45.98
N PRO A 112 41.23 -9.11 45.79
CA PRO A 112 41.39 -8.18 44.70
C PRO A 112 42.59 -7.29 45.06
N PRO A 113 43.51 -6.99 44.13
CA PRO A 113 44.35 -5.79 44.26
C PRO A 113 43.51 -4.48 44.12
N HIS A 114 42.18 -4.54 44.25
CA HIS A 114 41.22 -3.79 43.44
C HIS A 114 40.31 -2.80 44.21
N GLU A 115 40.64 -2.42 45.43
CA GLU A 115 39.98 -1.26 46.10
C GLU A 115 40.92 -0.11 46.43
N LEU A 116 42.15 -0.12 45.91
CA LEU A 116 43.00 1.09 45.86
C LEU A 116 42.59 2.01 44.70
N ASN A 117 41.29 2.29 44.55
CA ASN A 117 40.88 3.52 43.88
C ASN A 117 41.04 4.62 44.94
N VAL A 118 42.27 5.10 45.12
CA VAL A 118 42.72 6.10 46.13
C VAL A 118 42.07 7.49 45.92
N ASP A 119 40.96 7.57 45.19
CA ASP A 119 40.30 8.81 44.82
C ASP A 119 38.88 8.91 45.46
N GLY A 120 38.59 8.16 46.53
CA GLY A 120 37.29 8.16 47.24
C GLY A 120 37.35 7.84 48.74
N ASN A 121 36.20 7.90 49.42
CA ASN A 121 36.08 7.60 50.85
C ASN A 121 36.24 6.11 51.16
N ILE A 122 37.22 5.76 52.00
CA ILE A 122 37.51 4.37 52.39
C ILE A 122 36.32 3.74 53.13
N TRP A 123 35.63 4.51 53.97
CA TRP A 123 34.44 4.04 54.70
C TRP A 123 33.31 3.62 53.77
N GLU A 124 33.13 4.29 52.63
CA GLU A 124 32.10 3.96 51.65
C GLU A 124 32.38 2.62 50.97
N GLN A 125 33.66 2.32 50.71
CA GLN A 125 34.10 1.04 50.12
C GLN A 125 33.95 -0.11 51.12
N ILE A 126 34.39 0.09 52.37
CA ILE A 126 34.31 -0.96 53.40
C ILE A 126 32.86 -1.36 53.72
N PHE A 127 31.92 -0.40 53.70
CA PHE A 127 30.50 -0.69 53.97
C PHE A 127 29.73 -1.22 52.76
N GLN A 128 30.39 -1.45 51.62
CA GLN A 128 29.75 -2.04 50.45
C GLN A 128 29.50 -3.55 50.68
N ILE A 129 28.29 -4.02 50.34
CA ILE A 129 27.87 -5.42 50.55
C ILE A 129 28.83 -6.42 49.89
N SER A 130 29.38 -6.09 48.71
CA SER A 130 30.36 -6.92 48.02
C SER A 130 31.65 -7.09 48.83
N PHE A 131 32.16 -6.02 49.44
CA PHE A 131 33.37 -6.07 50.26
C PHE A 131 33.13 -6.86 51.55
N ILE A 132 31.98 -6.64 52.20
CA ILE A 132 31.59 -7.37 53.42
C ILE A 132 31.50 -8.89 53.14
N LEU A 133 30.84 -9.29 52.05
CA LEU A 133 30.74 -10.70 51.66
C LEU A 133 32.10 -11.31 51.32
N GLU A 134 32.98 -10.55 50.67
CA GLU A 134 34.34 -10.99 50.37
C GLU A 134 35.17 -11.18 51.64
N MET A 135 35.07 -10.28 52.61
CA MET A 135 35.71 -10.42 53.92
C MET A 135 35.20 -11.62 54.71
N ILE A 136 33.87 -11.83 54.75
CA ILE A 136 33.26 -12.98 55.44
C ILE A 136 33.77 -14.31 54.88
N ASN A 137 33.99 -14.39 53.57
CA ASN A 137 34.41 -15.64 52.92
C ASN A 137 35.93 -15.83 52.94
N THR A 138 36.73 -14.80 52.66
CA THR A 138 38.18 -14.93 52.46
C THR A 138 38.98 -14.90 53.76
N VAL A 139 38.62 -14.05 54.73
CA VAL A 139 39.37 -13.86 55.98
C VAL A 139 39.47 -15.15 56.80
N PRO A 140 38.39 -15.93 56.99
CA PRO A 140 38.49 -17.21 57.71
C PRO A 140 39.47 -18.19 57.05
N PHE A 141 39.52 -18.27 55.72
CA PHE A 141 40.47 -19.13 55.03
C PHE A 141 41.92 -18.71 55.25
N ILE A 142 42.20 -17.41 55.26
CA ILE A 142 43.53 -16.88 55.58
C ILE A 142 43.93 -17.27 57.01
N ILE A 143 43.01 -17.15 57.99
CA ILE A 143 43.26 -17.56 59.38
C ILE A 143 43.58 -19.06 59.48
N THR A 144 42.92 -19.92 58.67
CA THR A 144 43.19 -21.37 58.67
C THR A 144 44.59 -21.75 58.18
N ILE A 145 45.31 -20.84 57.49
CA ILE A 145 46.71 -21.06 57.09
C ILE A 145 47.62 -21.02 58.32
N PHE A 146 47.41 -20.04 59.19
CA PHE A 146 48.23 -19.80 60.38
C PHE A 146 47.86 -20.77 61.52
N TRP A 147 46.60 -21.19 61.61
CA TRP A 147 46.09 -22.03 62.70
C TRP A 147 45.60 -23.39 62.17
N ARG A 148 46.44 -24.42 62.33
CA ARG A 148 46.11 -25.82 61.95
C ARG A 148 44.81 -26.37 62.53
N PRO A 149 44.43 -26.16 63.82
CA PRO A 149 43.17 -26.70 64.33
C PRO A 149 41.92 -26.05 63.72
N LEU A 150 42.06 -24.85 63.13
CA LEU A 150 40.95 -24.12 62.51
C LEU A 150 40.64 -24.57 61.08
N ARG A 151 41.39 -25.52 60.48
CA ARG A 151 41.09 -26.05 59.14
C ARG A 151 39.68 -26.65 59.01
N ASN A 152 39.15 -27.17 60.11
CA ASN A 152 37.83 -27.78 60.17
C ASN A 152 36.70 -26.79 60.47
N ILE A 153 36.99 -25.48 60.62
CA ILE A 153 35.94 -24.49 60.88
C ILE A 153 35.04 -24.31 59.66
N PHE A 154 33.73 -24.22 59.86
CA PHE A 154 32.82 -23.89 58.77
C PHE A 154 33.06 -22.47 58.24
N VAL A 155 33.10 -22.33 56.91
CA VAL A 155 33.14 -21.04 56.22
C VAL A 155 31.99 -21.04 55.20
N PRO A 156 31.13 -20.01 55.16
CA PRO A 156 29.95 -19.96 54.30
C PRO A 156 30.28 -19.61 52.84
N VAL A 157 31.14 -20.40 52.20
CA VAL A 157 31.64 -20.19 50.83
C VAL A 157 30.52 -20.09 49.79
N PHE A 158 29.35 -20.69 50.07
CA PHE A 158 28.20 -20.62 49.18
C PHE A 158 27.72 -19.16 48.95
N LEU A 159 28.04 -18.21 49.83
CA LEU A 159 27.76 -16.78 49.65
C LEU A 159 28.55 -16.16 48.47
N ASN A 160 29.61 -16.82 47.98
CA ASN A 160 30.33 -16.39 46.77
C ASN A 160 29.46 -16.37 45.52
N CYS A 161 28.27 -16.99 45.52
CA CYS A 161 27.32 -16.87 44.41
C CYS A 161 26.84 -15.42 44.20
N TRP A 162 26.66 -14.64 45.27
CA TRP A 162 26.26 -13.23 45.18
C TRP A 162 27.39 -12.36 44.63
N LEU A 163 28.64 -12.67 44.98
CA LEU A 163 29.83 -12.04 44.39
C LEU A 163 29.98 -12.39 42.90
N ALA A 164 29.69 -13.64 42.53
CA ALA A 164 29.66 -14.06 41.13
C ALA A 164 28.58 -13.29 40.35
N LYS A 165 27.38 -13.12 40.92
CA LYS A 165 26.31 -12.28 40.33
C LYS A 165 26.76 -10.84 40.15
N ALA A 166 27.39 -10.22 41.15
CA ALA A 166 27.89 -8.85 41.06
C ALA A 166 29.01 -8.70 40.00
N ALA A 167 29.92 -9.68 39.90
CA ALA A 167 30.96 -9.72 38.87
C ALA A 167 30.36 -9.86 37.45
N LEU A 168 29.31 -10.69 37.32
CA LEU A 168 28.58 -10.90 36.08
C LEU A 168 27.84 -9.64 35.63
N GLU A 169 27.13 -8.96 36.53
CA GLU A 169 26.43 -7.70 36.25
C GLU A 169 27.40 -6.63 35.75
N ASN A 170 28.54 -6.47 36.42
CA ASN A 170 29.61 -5.58 35.99
C ASN A 170 30.17 -5.97 34.61
N MET A 171 30.36 -7.26 34.34
CA MET A 171 30.83 -7.73 33.02
C MET A 171 29.81 -7.40 31.92
N LEU A 172 28.51 -7.63 32.18
CA LEU A 172 27.44 -7.36 31.21
C LEU A 172 27.27 -5.87 30.95
N ASN A 173 27.44 -5.02 31.95
CA ASN A 173 27.42 -3.56 31.81
C ASN A 173 28.60 -3.06 30.94
N ASP A 174 29.79 -3.64 31.10
CA ASP A 174 30.93 -3.34 30.22
C ASP A 174 30.66 -3.81 28.78
N PHE A 175 30.04 -4.98 28.60
CA PHE A 175 29.60 -5.46 27.29
C PHE A 175 28.56 -4.53 26.65
N HIS A 176 27.60 -4.02 27.42
CA HIS A 176 26.61 -3.08 26.93
C HIS A 176 27.23 -1.74 26.51
N ARG A 177 28.21 -1.24 27.28
CA ARG A 177 28.96 -0.03 26.92
C ARG A 177 29.81 -0.22 25.65
N ALA A 178 30.32 -1.42 25.45
CA ALA A 178 31.14 -1.79 24.29
C ALA A 178 30.33 -1.98 23.01
N ILE A 179 29.14 -2.52 23.14
CA ILE A 179 28.28 -2.97 22.05
C ILE A 179 27.00 -2.17 22.18
N GLN A 180 26.87 -1.09 21.40
CA GLN A 180 25.65 -0.27 21.26
C GLN A 180 24.45 -1.05 20.65
N ARG A 181 24.32 -2.36 20.93
CA ARG A 181 23.18 -3.17 20.51
C ARG A 181 22.14 -3.14 21.63
N THR A 182 21.07 -2.40 21.40
CA THR A 182 19.87 -2.36 22.23
C THR A 182 19.31 -3.75 22.54
N HIS A 183 19.30 -4.67 21.57
CA HIS A 183 18.78 -6.03 21.75
C HIS A 183 19.60 -6.87 22.76
N SER A 184 20.88 -6.55 22.98
CA SER A 184 21.67 -7.23 24.00
C SER A 184 21.36 -6.73 25.41
N ALA A 185 20.83 -5.51 25.57
CA ALA A 185 20.55 -4.93 26.88
C ALA A 185 19.42 -5.69 27.60
N MET A 186 18.30 -5.92 26.90
CA MET A 186 17.14 -6.65 27.44
C MET A 186 17.51 -8.09 27.80
N PHE A 187 18.24 -8.78 26.91
CA PHE A 187 18.70 -10.14 27.17
C PHE A 187 19.68 -10.21 28.36
N ASN A 188 20.58 -9.23 28.49
CA ASN A 188 21.51 -9.15 29.61
C ASN A 188 20.77 -8.92 30.94
N GLN A 189 19.74 -8.07 30.95
CA GLN A 189 18.90 -7.85 32.14
C GLN A 189 18.14 -9.11 32.54
N VAL A 190 17.50 -9.80 31.58
CA VAL A 190 16.85 -11.10 31.81
C VAL A 190 17.83 -12.12 32.40
N PHE A 191 19.06 -12.18 31.88
CA PHE A 191 20.08 -13.09 32.39
C PHE A 191 20.49 -12.78 33.84
N ILE A 192 20.56 -11.50 34.22
CA ILE A 192 20.85 -11.07 35.59
C ILE A 192 19.72 -11.50 36.54
N LEU A 193 18.45 -11.32 36.14
CA LEU A 193 17.27 -11.73 36.91
C LEU A 193 17.18 -13.26 37.11
N ILE A 194 17.57 -14.04 36.09
CA ILE A 194 17.66 -15.50 36.24
C ILE A 194 18.78 -15.87 37.24
N CYS A 195 19.91 -15.16 37.18
CA CYS A 195 21.02 -15.40 38.10
C CYS A 195 20.68 -15.03 39.56
N THR A 196 19.89 -13.98 39.81
CA THR A 196 19.43 -13.63 41.18
C THR A 196 18.53 -14.72 41.76
N LEU A 197 17.58 -15.24 40.96
CA LEU A 197 16.73 -16.36 41.35
C LEU A 197 17.55 -17.60 41.73
N LEU A 198 18.50 -17.98 40.87
CA LEU A 198 19.38 -19.13 41.11
C LEU A 198 20.26 -18.94 42.36
N CYS A 199 20.80 -17.74 42.58
CA CYS A 199 21.60 -17.44 43.79
C CYS A 199 20.75 -17.52 45.07
N LEU A 200 19.51 -17.04 45.03
CA LEU A 200 18.60 -17.10 46.18
C LEU A 200 18.24 -18.55 46.53
N VAL A 201 17.89 -19.38 45.54
CA VAL A 201 17.64 -20.82 45.74
C VAL A 201 18.89 -21.54 46.23
N PHE A 202 20.05 -21.26 45.65
CA PHE A 202 21.31 -21.91 46.03
C PHE A 202 21.72 -21.58 47.47
N THR A 203 21.62 -20.31 47.89
CA THR A 203 21.93 -19.90 49.26
C THR A 203 20.95 -20.46 50.27
N GLY A 204 19.65 -20.50 49.95
CA GLY A 204 18.64 -21.18 50.76
C GLY A 204 18.96 -22.66 50.96
N ALA A 205 19.21 -23.39 49.86
CA ALA A 205 19.46 -24.83 49.90
C ALA A 205 20.74 -25.15 50.69
N CYS A 206 21.83 -24.40 50.46
CA CYS A 206 23.09 -24.58 51.17
C CYS A 206 22.97 -24.24 52.66
N GLY A 207 22.23 -23.19 53.00
CA GLY A 207 22.02 -22.76 54.39
C GLY A 207 21.20 -23.78 55.19
N ILE A 208 20.09 -24.26 54.62
CA ILE A 208 19.22 -25.27 55.27
C ILE A 208 19.93 -26.61 55.37
N GLN A 209 20.60 -27.05 54.29
CA GLN A 209 21.42 -28.27 54.30
C GLN A 209 22.48 -28.22 55.40
N HIS A 210 23.10 -27.06 55.62
CA HIS A 210 24.15 -26.93 56.62
C HIS A 210 23.60 -26.96 58.06
N LEU A 211 22.52 -26.23 58.33
CA LEU A 211 21.93 -26.18 59.67
C LEU A 211 21.27 -27.50 60.07
N GLU A 212 20.63 -28.20 59.13
CA GLU A 212 19.96 -29.50 59.40
C GLU A 212 20.93 -30.67 59.64
N ARG A 213 22.24 -30.48 59.47
CA ARG A 213 23.26 -31.48 59.87
C ARG A 213 23.23 -31.82 61.36
N ALA A 214 22.78 -30.89 62.20
CA ALA A 214 22.64 -31.12 63.64
C ALA A 214 21.33 -31.83 64.03
N GLY A 215 20.42 -32.02 63.08
CA GLY A 215 19.08 -32.55 63.27
C GLY A 215 18.85 -33.74 62.35
N LYS A 216 18.04 -33.57 61.30
CA LYS A 216 17.84 -34.60 60.28
C LYS A 216 18.82 -34.34 59.15
N ASN A 217 19.80 -35.23 58.95
CA ASN A 217 20.80 -35.12 57.88
C ASN A 217 20.14 -35.13 56.48
N LEU A 218 19.74 -33.95 55.99
CA LEU A 218 19.15 -33.76 54.66
C LEU A 218 20.23 -33.80 53.59
N SER A 219 19.92 -34.46 52.46
CA SER A 219 20.77 -34.36 51.28
C SER A 219 20.66 -32.95 50.66
N LEU A 220 21.65 -32.57 49.85
CA LEU A 220 21.62 -31.28 49.14
C LEU A 220 20.41 -31.19 48.18
N PHE A 221 19.97 -32.32 47.63
CA PHE A 221 18.79 -32.39 46.77
C PHE A 221 17.50 -32.19 47.57
N ASP A 222 17.37 -32.80 48.75
CA ASP A 222 16.20 -32.63 49.61
C ASP A 222 16.07 -31.18 50.11
N ALA A 223 17.21 -30.54 50.42
CA ALA A 223 17.24 -29.12 50.79
C ALA A 223 16.87 -28.20 49.62
N PHE A 224 17.32 -28.52 48.40
CA PHE A 224 16.94 -27.79 47.19
C PHE A 224 15.44 -27.93 46.90
N TYR A 225 14.91 -29.16 46.98
CA TYR A 225 13.49 -29.44 46.85
C TYR A 225 12.67 -28.67 47.91
N PHE A 226 13.09 -28.70 49.17
CA PHE A 226 12.46 -27.94 50.25
C PHE A 226 12.44 -26.43 49.95
N CYS A 227 13.56 -25.85 49.50
CA CYS A 227 13.61 -24.43 49.14
C CYS A 227 12.64 -24.06 48.03
N ILE A 228 12.59 -24.85 46.95
CA ILE A 228 11.67 -24.59 45.83
C ILE A 228 10.21 -24.69 46.29
N VAL A 229 9.85 -25.74 47.03
CA VAL A 229 8.49 -25.95 47.57
C VAL A 229 8.07 -24.82 48.53
N THR A 230 9.01 -24.32 49.32
CA THR A 230 8.76 -23.22 50.26
C THR A 230 8.62 -21.89 49.52
N PHE A 231 9.46 -21.62 48.53
CA PHE A 231 9.43 -20.38 47.73
C PHE A 231 8.22 -20.29 46.80
N SER A 232 7.76 -21.42 46.29
CA SER A 232 6.51 -21.50 45.54
C SER A 232 5.27 -21.41 46.43
N THR A 233 5.44 -21.30 47.76
CA THR A 233 4.38 -21.24 48.76
C THR A 233 3.47 -22.48 48.79
N VAL A 234 3.91 -23.61 48.22
CA VAL A 234 3.14 -24.86 48.18
C VAL A 234 3.12 -25.56 49.55
N GLY A 235 4.29 -25.73 50.17
CA GLY A 235 4.40 -26.21 51.55
C GLY A 235 3.85 -27.63 51.80
N TYR A 236 4.32 -28.65 51.06
CA TYR A 236 3.87 -30.04 51.24
C TYR A 236 4.05 -30.62 52.65
N GLY A 237 5.06 -30.14 53.40
CA GLY A 237 5.33 -30.59 54.77
C GLY A 237 6.02 -31.96 54.89
N ASP A 238 6.49 -32.51 53.77
CA ASP A 238 7.24 -33.78 53.66
C ASP A 238 8.69 -33.66 54.16
N VAL A 239 9.34 -32.55 53.84
CA VAL A 239 10.63 -32.13 54.40
C VAL A 239 10.38 -30.90 55.27
N THR A 240 10.81 -30.92 56.54
CA THR A 240 10.60 -29.80 57.48
C THR A 240 11.83 -29.58 58.36
N PRO A 241 12.17 -28.32 58.68
CA PRO A 241 13.27 -28.00 59.58
C PRO A 241 12.89 -28.30 61.04
N GLN A 242 13.74 -29.06 61.75
CA GLN A 242 13.44 -29.47 63.13
C GLN A 242 14.22 -28.68 64.17
N ILE A 243 15.27 -27.97 63.77
CA ILE A 243 16.18 -27.27 64.69
C ILE A 243 15.82 -25.78 64.77
N TRP A 244 16.01 -25.18 65.95
CA TRP A 244 15.78 -23.74 66.16
C TRP A 244 16.49 -22.81 65.14
N PRO A 245 17.80 -22.96 64.83
CA PRO A 245 18.46 -22.07 63.87
C PRO A 245 17.97 -22.29 62.42
N SER A 246 17.62 -23.52 62.03
CA SER A 246 17.07 -23.79 60.70
C SER A 246 15.65 -23.24 60.54
N GLN A 247 14.82 -23.30 61.59
CA GLN A 247 13.51 -22.65 61.61
C GLN A 247 13.62 -21.13 61.46
N LEU A 248 14.53 -20.49 62.19
CA LEU A 248 14.77 -19.05 62.07
C LEU A 248 15.26 -18.67 60.66
N LEU A 249 16.19 -19.45 60.09
CA LEU A 249 16.67 -19.24 58.72
C LEU A 249 15.52 -19.34 57.72
N VAL A 250 14.63 -20.33 57.85
CA VAL A 250 13.48 -20.50 56.96
C VAL A 250 12.51 -19.33 57.06
N VAL A 251 12.22 -18.80 58.25
CA VAL A 251 11.39 -17.59 58.41
C VAL A 251 12.00 -16.40 57.68
N ILE A 252 13.30 -16.16 57.86
CA ILE A 252 14.03 -15.08 57.17
C ILE A 252 13.98 -15.28 55.65
N LEU A 253 14.24 -16.50 55.20
CA LEU A 253 14.28 -16.85 53.78
C LEU A 253 12.90 -16.72 53.12
N ILE A 254 11.80 -17.05 53.82
CA ILE A 254 10.43 -16.82 53.36
C ILE A 254 10.17 -15.31 53.23
N CYS A 255 10.53 -14.49 54.23
CA CYS A 255 10.36 -13.04 54.14
C CYS A 255 11.13 -12.44 52.96
N VAL A 256 12.39 -12.87 52.76
CA VAL A 256 13.20 -12.42 51.62
C VAL A 256 12.59 -12.90 50.30
N ALA A 257 12.16 -14.16 50.20
CA ALA A 257 11.58 -14.73 48.99
C ALA A 257 10.25 -14.06 48.61
N LEU A 258 9.36 -13.80 49.57
CA LEU A 258 8.07 -13.14 49.32
C LEU A 258 8.21 -11.69 48.84
N VAL A 259 9.30 -10.99 49.19
CA VAL A 259 9.57 -9.64 48.69
C VAL A 259 10.29 -9.70 47.34
N VAL A 260 11.34 -10.52 47.22
CA VAL A 260 12.22 -10.52 46.05
C VAL A 260 11.60 -11.24 44.86
N LEU A 261 11.01 -12.44 45.04
CA LEU A 261 10.55 -13.25 43.91
C LEU A 261 9.43 -12.59 43.10
N PRO A 262 8.38 -12.01 43.68
CA PRO A 262 7.32 -11.37 42.89
C PRO A 262 7.86 -10.21 42.04
N LEU A 263 8.72 -9.36 42.61
CA LEU A 263 9.34 -8.24 41.89
C LEU A 263 10.21 -8.74 40.73
N GLN A 264 11.00 -9.79 40.95
CA GLN A 264 11.86 -10.35 39.91
C GLN A 264 11.05 -11.02 38.79
N PHE A 265 9.94 -11.70 39.11
CA PHE A 265 9.07 -12.32 38.11
C PHE A 265 8.31 -11.27 37.30
N GLU A 266 7.80 -10.21 37.92
CA GLU A 266 7.13 -9.11 37.22
C GLU A 266 8.09 -8.39 36.27
N GLU A 267 9.30 -8.07 36.73
CA GLU A 267 10.34 -7.44 35.90
C GLU A 267 10.77 -8.37 34.75
N LEU A 268 10.95 -9.67 35.03
CA LEU A 268 11.28 -10.67 34.00
C LEU A 268 10.17 -10.79 32.96
N ALA A 269 8.91 -10.87 33.40
CA ALA A 269 7.75 -10.96 32.51
C ALA A 269 7.61 -9.70 31.65
N TYR A 270 7.80 -8.52 32.26
CA TYR A 270 7.79 -7.24 31.56
C TYR A 270 8.87 -7.17 30.47
N LEU A 271 10.14 -7.44 30.82
CA LEU A 271 11.26 -7.40 29.87
C LEU A 271 11.12 -8.44 28.75
N TRP A 272 10.63 -9.64 29.08
CA TRP A 272 10.37 -10.69 28.10
C TRP A 272 9.23 -10.30 27.16
N MET A 273 8.14 -9.73 27.68
CA MET A 273 7.01 -9.27 26.88
C MET A 273 7.40 -8.07 25.99
N GLU A 274 8.17 -7.12 26.51
CA GLU A 274 8.70 -5.99 25.74
C GLU A 274 9.63 -6.47 24.61
N SER A 275 10.48 -7.46 24.87
CA SER A 275 11.32 -8.07 23.82
C SER A 275 10.50 -8.76 22.73
N GLN A 276 9.32 -9.31 23.04
CA GLN A 276 8.41 -9.87 22.03
C GLN A 276 7.74 -8.75 21.21
N LYS A 277 7.37 -7.63 21.84
CA LYS A 277 6.75 -6.48 21.17
C LYS A 277 7.69 -5.78 20.19
N LEU A 278 8.96 -5.61 20.58
CA LEU A 278 9.98 -4.94 19.77
C LEU A 278 10.33 -5.69 18.47
N GLY A 279 9.87 -6.93 18.32
CA GLY A 279 10.26 -7.83 17.25
C GLY A 279 11.71 -8.30 17.43
N GLY A 280 12.02 -9.51 16.95
CA GLY A 280 13.37 -10.06 17.02
C GLY A 280 14.37 -9.33 16.12
N ASN A 281 15.41 -10.03 15.70
CA ASN A 281 16.29 -9.58 14.62
C ASN A 281 16.15 -10.53 13.44
N TYR A 282 16.17 -10.00 12.22
CA TYR A 282 16.28 -10.84 11.05
C TYR A 282 17.70 -11.45 11.01
N SER A 283 17.76 -12.78 11.10
CA SER A 283 19.03 -13.46 11.31
C SER A 283 19.90 -13.38 10.06
N ARG A 284 21.20 -13.19 10.24
CA ARG A 284 22.16 -13.10 9.11
C ARG A 284 22.20 -14.37 8.27
N HIS A 285 22.08 -15.54 8.92
CA HIS A 285 22.07 -16.81 8.19
C HIS A 285 20.89 -16.88 7.22
N ARG A 286 19.69 -16.49 7.71
CA ARG A 286 18.49 -16.44 6.89
C ARG A 286 18.59 -15.45 5.74
N ALA A 287 19.10 -14.24 5.99
CA ALA A 287 19.28 -13.20 4.97
C ALA A 287 20.21 -13.61 3.82
N GLN A 288 21.16 -14.52 4.08
CA GLN A 288 22.10 -14.99 3.06
C GLN A 288 21.57 -16.19 2.27
N THR A 289 20.65 -16.97 2.85
CA THR A 289 20.10 -18.18 2.21
C THR A 289 18.78 -17.90 1.50
N GLU A 290 17.96 -17.01 2.06
CA GLU A 290 16.60 -16.72 1.62
C GLU A 290 16.52 -15.26 1.16
N LYS A 291 15.68 -15.01 0.15
CA LYS A 291 15.43 -13.66 -0.36
C LYS A 291 14.42 -12.95 0.53
N HIS A 292 14.72 -11.72 0.90
CA HIS A 292 13.81 -10.88 1.68
C HIS A 292 13.66 -9.49 1.10
N VAL A 293 12.51 -8.90 1.44
CA VAL A 293 12.09 -7.55 1.07
C VAL A 293 11.77 -6.80 2.36
N VAL A 294 12.14 -5.52 2.41
CA VAL A 294 11.89 -4.66 3.57
C VAL A 294 10.75 -3.69 3.27
N LEU A 295 9.71 -3.68 4.10
CA LEU A 295 8.57 -2.76 4.04
C LEU A 295 8.66 -1.73 5.16
N CYS A 296 8.97 -0.48 4.81
CA CYS A 296 9.08 0.65 5.72
C CYS A 296 7.79 1.49 5.72
N VAL A 297 7.14 1.60 6.87
CA VAL A 297 5.87 2.34 7.02
C VAL A 297 5.83 3.13 8.34
N SER A 298 5.05 4.22 8.39
CA SER A 298 4.86 5.01 9.63
C SER A 298 3.94 4.31 10.63
N SER A 299 2.79 3.84 10.14
CA SER A 299 1.77 3.12 10.90
C SER A 299 1.10 2.12 9.97
N LEU A 300 0.88 0.91 10.46
CA LEU A 300 0.44 -0.21 9.65
C LEU A 300 -1.03 -0.55 9.93
N LYS A 301 -1.90 -0.20 8.98
CA LYS A 301 -3.32 -0.59 8.97
C LYS A 301 -3.52 -1.97 8.34
N ILE A 302 -4.65 -2.61 8.66
CA ILE A 302 -5.04 -3.91 8.10
C ILE A 302 -5.16 -3.84 6.57
N ASP A 303 -5.87 -2.82 6.06
CA ASP A 303 -6.16 -2.69 4.63
C ASP A 303 -4.87 -2.63 3.82
N LEU A 304 -3.92 -1.77 4.23
CA LEU A 304 -2.62 -1.63 3.59
C LEU A 304 -1.82 -2.92 3.61
N LEU A 305 -1.78 -3.61 4.76
CA LEU A 305 -1.03 -4.88 4.89
C LEU A 305 -1.64 -5.98 4.04
N MET A 306 -2.96 -6.13 4.08
CA MET A 306 -3.67 -7.17 3.34
C MET A 306 -3.54 -6.96 1.84
N ASP A 307 -3.72 -5.74 1.36
CA ASP A 307 -3.57 -5.40 -0.05
C ASP A 307 -2.12 -5.65 -0.51
N PHE A 308 -1.12 -5.30 0.31
CA PHE A 308 0.29 -5.59 0.03
C PHE A 308 0.58 -7.10 -0.01
N LEU A 309 0.22 -7.86 1.04
CA LEU A 309 0.55 -9.28 1.12
C LEU A 309 -0.17 -10.09 0.04
N ASN A 310 -1.44 -9.80 -0.20
CA ASN A 310 -2.22 -10.51 -1.21
C ASN A 310 -1.70 -10.26 -2.63
N GLU A 311 -1.29 -9.02 -2.95
CA GLU A 311 -0.72 -8.70 -4.26
C GLU A 311 0.70 -9.25 -4.42
N PHE A 312 1.52 -9.14 -3.38
CA PHE A 312 2.91 -9.61 -3.39
C PHE A 312 2.97 -11.14 -3.55
N TYR A 313 2.20 -11.90 -2.77
CA TYR A 313 2.20 -13.36 -2.83
C TYR A 313 1.30 -13.97 -3.91
N ALA A 314 0.55 -13.15 -4.67
CA ALA A 314 -0.23 -13.64 -5.82
C ALA A 314 0.68 -14.23 -6.91
N HIS A 315 1.90 -13.70 -7.05
CA HIS A 315 2.87 -14.14 -8.04
C HIS A 315 3.58 -15.44 -7.59
N PRO A 316 3.63 -16.48 -8.45
CA PRO A 316 4.22 -17.77 -8.07
C PRO A 316 5.71 -17.68 -7.75
N ARG A 317 6.45 -16.76 -8.40
CA ARG A 317 7.87 -16.54 -8.15
C ARG A 317 8.17 -15.89 -6.81
N LEU A 318 7.17 -15.25 -6.18
CA LEU A 318 7.31 -14.51 -4.93
C LEU A 318 6.91 -15.33 -3.69
N GLN A 319 6.49 -16.58 -3.86
CA GLN A 319 5.99 -17.40 -2.74
C GLN A 319 7.07 -17.77 -1.70
N ASP A 320 8.33 -17.78 -2.11
CA ASP A 320 9.49 -18.12 -1.27
C ASP A 320 10.15 -16.88 -0.62
N TYR A 321 9.63 -15.69 -0.87
CA TYR A 321 10.19 -14.45 -0.32
C TYR A 321 9.72 -14.21 1.10
N TYR A 322 10.58 -13.57 1.89
CA TYR A 322 10.25 -13.07 3.21
C TYR A 322 9.94 -11.57 3.16
N VAL A 323 8.87 -11.17 3.85
CA VAL A 323 8.51 -9.76 4.01
C VAL A 323 8.87 -9.32 5.42
N VAL A 324 9.86 -8.44 5.54
CA VAL A 324 10.29 -7.85 6.81
C VAL A 324 9.69 -6.45 6.92
N ILE A 325 8.82 -6.24 7.92
CA ILE A 325 8.15 -4.96 8.15
C ILE A 325 8.96 -4.16 9.17
N LEU A 326 9.33 -2.92 8.83
CA LEU A 326 9.90 -1.92 9.72
C LEU A 326 8.88 -0.82 10.00
N CYS A 327 8.41 -0.75 11.24
CA CYS A 327 7.41 0.23 11.66
C CYS A 327 7.75 0.80 13.05
N PRO A 328 7.72 2.13 13.27
CA PRO A 328 8.06 2.72 14.56
C PRO A 328 6.98 2.51 15.63
N THR A 329 5.71 2.39 15.22
CA THR A 329 4.58 2.11 16.12
C THR A 329 4.60 0.65 16.59
N GLU A 330 3.89 0.33 17.68
CA GLU A 330 3.68 -1.06 18.10
C GLU A 330 2.73 -1.79 17.13
N ILE A 331 2.71 -3.13 17.20
CA ILE A 331 1.79 -3.94 16.42
C ILE A 331 0.36 -3.83 16.95
N ASP A 332 -0.56 -3.42 16.08
CA ASP A 332 -1.98 -3.39 16.42
C ASP A 332 -2.55 -4.79 16.68
N ILE A 333 -3.55 -4.89 17.57
CA ILE A 333 -4.20 -6.15 17.95
C ILE A 333 -4.77 -6.87 16.71
N GLN A 334 -5.30 -6.09 15.77
CA GLN A 334 -5.87 -6.61 14.52
C GLN A 334 -4.81 -7.21 13.60
N VAL A 335 -3.71 -6.47 13.37
CA VAL A 335 -2.56 -6.91 12.58
C VAL A 335 -1.92 -8.15 13.20
N ARG A 336 -1.85 -8.20 14.53
CA ARG A 336 -1.32 -9.38 15.24
C ARG A 336 -2.12 -10.64 14.95
N ARG A 337 -3.45 -10.57 14.86
CA ARG A 337 -4.30 -11.72 14.48
C ARG A 337 -4.02 -12.19 13.05
N ILE A 338 -3.78 -11.25 12.14
CA ILE A 338 -3.42 -11.52 10.75
C ILE A 338 -2.07 -12.24 10.72
N LEU A 339 -1.02 -11.67 11.31
CA LEU A 339 0.31 -12.29 11.29
C LEU A 339 0.40 -13.66 12.00
N GLN A 340 -0.59 -14.03 12.82
CA GLN A 340 -0.69 -15.35 13.43
C GLN A 340 -1.23 -16.44 12.48
N ILE A 341 -1.84 -16.06 11.35
CA ILE A 341 -2.36 -17.02 10.38
C ILE A 341 -1.19 -17.83 9.81
N PRO A 342 -1.29 -19.18 9.72
CA PRO A 342 -0.18 -20.04 9.29
C PRO A 342 0.45 -19.68 7.94
N LEU A 343 -0.33 -19.12 7.02
CA LEU A 343 0.14 -18.65 5.72
C LEU A 343 1.16 -17.50 5.83
N TRP A 344 0.93 -16.57 6.75
CA TRP A 344 1.74 -15.35 6.90
C TRP A 344 2.74 -15.45 8.05
N SER A 345 2.48 -16.24 9.08
CA SER A 345 3.37 -16.36 10.25
C SER A 345 4.76 -16.89 9.90
N GLN A 346 4.86 -17.69 8.84
CA GLN A 346 6.14 -18.19 8.34
C GLN A 346 6.86 -17.22 7.43
N ARG A 347 6.15 -16.28 6.78
CA ARG A 347 6.69 -15.45 5.69
C ARG A 347 6.86 -13.97 6.06
N VAL A 348 6.08 -13.49 7.02
CA VAL A 348 6.03 -12.07 7.40
C VAL A 348 6.64 -11.91 8.79
N ILE A 349 7.63 -11.03 8.89
CA ILE A 349 8.34 -10.75 10.15
C ILE A 349 8.17 -9.27 10.46
N TYR A 350 7.51 -8.98 11.56
CA TYR A 350 7.34 -7.61 12.03
C TYR A 350 8.48 -7.21 12.97
N LEU A 351 9.16 -6.12 12.64
CA LEU A 351 10.23 -5.51 13.42
C LEU A 351 9.82 -4.09 13.82
N GLN A 352 9.76 -3.83 15.12
CA GLN A 352 9.51 -2.48 15.61
C GLN A 352 10.81 -1.65 15.48
N GLY A 353 10.75 -0.57 14.70
CA GLY A 353 11.91 0.26 14.38
C GLY A 353 11.63 1.28 13.29
N SER A 354 12.47 2.31 13.20
CA SER A 354 12.36 3.35 12.15
C SER A 354 13.47 3.19 11.14
N ALA A 355 13.14 3.31 9.84
CA ALA A 355 14.11 3.30 8.75
C ALA A 355 15.12 4.48 8.82
N LEU A 356 14.88 5.49 9.66
CA LEU A 356 15.80 6.60 9.89
C LEU A 356 17.00 6.21 10.77
N LYS A 357 16.94 5.07 11.47
CA LYS A 357 17.99 4.60 12.38
C LYS A 357 18.73 3.44 11.73
N ASP A 358 20.04 3.59 11.53
CA ASP A 358 20.91 2.55 10.97
C ASP A 358 20.85 1.23 11.77
N GLN A 359 20.62 1.32 13.08
CA GLN A 359 20.47 0.14 13.94
C GLN A 359 19.28 -0.73 13.52
N ASP A 360 18.16 -0.11 13.16
CA ASP A 360 16.94 -0.83 12.76
C ASP A 360 17.09 -1.38 11.33
N LEU A 361 17.77 -0.65 10.44
CA LEU A 361 18.14 -1.16 9.12
C LEU A 361 19.08 -2.37 9.20
N MET A 362 20.04 -2.36 10.14
CA MET A 362 20.90 -3.51 10.44
C MET A 362 20.15 -4.70 11.02
N ARG A 363 19.02 -4.47 11.73
CA ARG A 363 18.13 -5.53 12.24
C ARG A 363 17.29 -6.17 11.13
N ALA A 364 16.89 -5.37 10.15
CA ALA A 364 16.18 -5.84 8.96
C ALA A 364 17.09 -6.42 7.87
N LYS A 365 18.41 -6.23 7.98
CA LYS A 365 19.40 -6.65 6.97
C LYS A 365 19.11 -6.05 5.60
N MET A 366 18.93 -4.74 5.57
CA MET A 366 18.64 -4.03 4.33
C MET A 366 19.80 -4.09 3.31
N ASP A 367 21.02 -4.33 3.77
CA ASP A 367 22.21 -4.56 2.95
C ASP A 367 22.10 -5.80 2.04
N ASP A 368 21.48 -6.87 2.56
CA ASP A 368 21.25 -8.13 1.83
C ASP A 368 19.83 -8.17 1.18
N ALA A 369 19.01 -7.13 1.36
CA ALA A 369 17.62 -7.11 0.88
C ALA A 369 17.53 -6.89 -0.65
N GLU A 370 16.61 -7.59 -1.31
CA GLU A 370 16.39 -7.47 -2.76
C GLU A 370 15.61 -6.21 -3.16
N ALA A 371 14.78 -5.70 -2.25
CA ALA A 371 14.04 -4.44 -2.44
C ALA A 371 13.63 -3.82 -1.11
N CYS A 372 13.47 -2.50 -1.12
CA CYS A 372 12.85 -1.77 -0.02
C CYS A 372 11.68 -0.91 -0.49
N PHE A 373 10.51 -1.17 0.10
CA PHE A 373 9.29 -0.40 -0.08
C PHE A 373 9.18 0.67 1.01
N ILE A 374 8.92 1.91 0.61
CA ILE A 374 8.69 3.04 1.52
C ILE A 374 7.31 3.60 1.21
N LEU A 375 6.38 3.39 2.13
CA LEU A 375 4.99 3.85 1.99
C LEU A 375 4.73 5.11 2.82
N SER A 376 4.00 6.05 2.23
CA SER A 376 3.61 7.30 2.90
C SER A 376 2.34 7.10 3.73
N SER A 377 2.23 7.83 4.84
CA SER A 377 1.05 7.78 5.70
C SER A 377 -0.04 8.70 5.15
N ARG A 378 -1.19 8.14 4.77
CA ARG A 378 -2.31 8.93 4.20
C ARG A 378 -3.12 9.70 5.22
N ASN A 379 -3.24 9.17 6.43
CA ASN A 379 -4.17 9.65 7.46
C ASN A 379 -3.51 10.63 8.43
N GLU A 380 -2.33 11.13 8.07
CA GLU A 380 -1.60 12.11 8.88
C GLU A 380 -2.19 13.50 8.65
N VAL A 381 -2.27 14.30 9.72
CA VAL A 381 -2.93 15.64 9.69
C VAL A 381 -2.26 16.58 8.69
N ASP A 382 -0.94 16.45 8.51
CA ASP A 382 -0.18 17.20 7.51
C ASP A 382 0.45 16.26 6.48
N ARG A 383 -0.10 16.27 5.26
CA ARG A 383 0.40 15.50 4.12
C ARG A 383 1.84 15.88 3.73
N THR A 384 2.23 17.13 3.96
CA THR A 384 3.56 17.63 3.61
C THR A 384 4.61 17.08 4.58
N ALA A 385 4.29 17.05 5.88
CA ALA A 385 5.13 16.40 6.88
C ALA A 385 5.30 14.89 6.62
N ALA A 386 4.23 14.21 6.20
CA ALA A 386 4.27 12.79 5.83
C ALA A 386 5.26 12.54 4.67
N ASP A 387 5.18 13.35 3.61
CA ASP A 387 6.10 13.27 2.47
C ASP A 387 7.54 13.62 2.85
N HIS A 388 7.76 14.64 3.69
CA HIS A 388 9.11 14.93 4.19
C HIS A 388 9.69 13.74 4.95
N GLN A 389 8.87 13.02 5.71
CA GLN A 389 9.31 11.82 6.40
C GLN A 389 9.68 10.70 5.43
N THR A 390 8.92 10.49 4.35
CA THR A 390 9.27 9.47 3.33
C THR A 390 10.54 9.84 2.56
N ILE A 391 10.76 11.11 2.23
CA ILE A 391 12.01 11.60 1.61
C ILE A 391 13.20 11.28 2.52
N LEU A 392 13.11 11.60 3.82
CA LEU A 392 14.18 11.32 4.77
C LEU A 392 14.45 9.81 4.93
N ARG A 393 13.41 8.98 4.90
CA ARG A 393 13.56 7.51 4.91
C ARG A 393 14.24 7.01 3.65
N ALA A 394 13.91 7.56 2.49
CA ALA A 394 14.53 7.19 1.22
C ALA A 394 16.02 7.56 1.20
N TRP A 395 16.40 8.73 1.74
CA TRP A 395 17.82 9.09 1.91
C TRP A 395 18.54 8.18 2.90
N ALA A 396 17.97 7.94 4.09
CA ALA A 396 18.58 7.04 5.08
C ALA A 396 18.78 5.62 4.52
N ALA A 397 17.80 5.10 3.80
CA ALA A 397 17.85 3.82 3.12
C ALA A 397 18.95 3.78 2.04
N LYS A 398 19.04 4.82 1.20
CA LYS A 398 20.04 4.90 0.12
C LYS A 398 21.46 5.09 0.63
N ASP A 399 21.63 5.89 1.68
CA ASP A 399 22.90 6.12 2.35
C ASP A 399 23.42 4.84 3.02
N PHE A 400 22.53 4.05 3.61
CA PHE A 400 22.87 2.78 4.25
C PHE A 400 23.10 1.64 3.26
N ALA A 401 22.20 1.46 2.29
CA ALA A 401 22.22 0.38 1.30
C ALA A 401 22.05 0.94 -0.13
N PRO A 402 23.12 1.42 -0.78
CA PRO A 402 23.03 2.09 -2.09
C PRO A 402 22.62 1.15 -3.23
N ASN A 403 22.91 -0.15 -3.11
CA ASN A 403 22.63 -1.17 -4.12
C ASN A 403 21.18 -1.69 -4.08
N CYS A 404 20.44 -1.43 -3.00
CA CYS A 404 19.07 -1.90 -2.85
C CYS A 404 18.13 -1.00 -3.68
N PRO A 405 17.29 -1.56 -4.58
CA PRO A 405 16.32 -0.78 -5.33
C PRO A 405 15.23 -0.25 -4.41
N LEU A 406 14.91 1.04 -4.58
CA LEU A 406 13.95 1.75 -3.75
C LEU A 406 12.62 1.95 -4.47
N TYR A 407 11.54 1.52 -3.80
CA TYR A 407 10.16 1.66 -4.25
C TYR A 407 9.46 2.64 -3.31
N VAL A 408 9.23 3.87 -3.78
CA VAL A 408 8.77 4.96 -2.91
C VAL A 408 7.40 5.49 -3.35
N GLN A 409 6.53 5.63 -2.38
CA GLN A 409 5.23 6.30 -2.51
C GLN A 409 5.29 7.71 -1.95
N ILE A 410 4.77 8.68 -2.70
CA ILE A 410 4.71 10.09 -2.31
C ILE A 410 3.30 10.61 -2.58
N LEU A 411 2.81 11.50 -1.72
CA LEU A 411 1.47 12.06 -1.82
C LEU A 411 1.45 13.21 -2.86
N LYS A 412 2.25 14.27 -2.63
CA LYS A 412 2.25 15.49 -3.45
C LYS A 412 3.26 15.44 -4.60
N PRO A 413 2.95 16.08 -5.76
CA PRO A 413 3.83 16.07 -6.92
C PRO A 413 5.10 16.90 -6.73
N GLU A 414 5.07 17.97 -5.92
CA GLU A 414 6.25 18.81 -5.61
C GLU A 414 7.38 18.01 -4.99
N ASN A 415 7.03 17.08 -4.10
CA ASN A 415 7.97 16.28 -3.32
C ASN A 415 8.63 15.18 -4.15
N LYS A 416 8.06 14.84 -5.31
CA LYS A 416 8.58 13.81 -6.21
C LYS A 416 10.00 14.11 -6.67
N PHE A 417 10.36 15.38 -6.88
CA PHE A 417 11.70 15.77 -7.33
C PHE A 417 12.79 15.31 -6.35
N HIS A 418 12.53 15.39 -5.04
CA HIS A 418 13.49 15.04 -4.00
C HIS A 418 13.83 13.55 -3.98
N VAL A 419 12.96 12.68 -4.49
CA VAL A 419 13.13 11.22 -4.51
C VAL A 419 13.31 10.68 -5.93
N LYS A 420 13.59 11.55 -6.91
CA LYS A 420 13.84 11.14 -8.31
C LYS A 420 15.05 10.20 -8.47
N PHE A 421 15.93 10.13 -7.47
CA PHE A 421 17.05 9.19 -7.44
C PHE A 421 16.63 7.75 -7.12
N ALA A 422 15.41 7.52 -6.62
CA ALA A 422 14.87 6.18 -6.42
C ALA A 422 14.47 5.56 -7.76
N ASP A 423 14.54 4.24 -7.84
CA ASP A 423 14.31 3.48 -9.06
C ASP A 423 12.84 3.56 -9.52
N HIS A 424 11.91 3.44 -8.56
CA HIS A 424 10.48 3.46 -8.81
C HIS A 424 9.77 4.41 -7.85
N VAL A 425 9.09 5.42 -8.41
CA VAL A 425 8.34 6.43 -7.65
C VAL A 425 6.91 6.51 -8.13
N VAL A 426 5.96 6.36 -7.21
CA VAL A 426 4.53 6.54 -7.46
C VAL A 426 4.06 7.77 -6.69
N CYS A 427 3.60 8.78 -7.42
CA CYS A 427 3.01 9.99 -6.85
C CYS A 427 1.49 9.90 -6.92
N GLU A 428 0.83 9.81 -5.76
CA GLU A 428 -0.61 9.57 -5.67
C GLU A 428 -1.43 10.64 -6.38
N GLU A 429 -1.13 11.93 -6.14
CA GLU A 429 -1.90 13.02 -6.74
C GLU A 429 -1.78 13.06 -8.27
N GLU A 430 -0.61 12.77 -8.85
CA GLU A 430 -0.45 12.71 -10.31
C GLU A 430 -1.39 11.67 -10.93
N PHE A 431 -1.35 10.43 -10.42
CA PHE A 431 -2.19 9.34 -10.92
C PHE A 431 -3.68 9.59 -10.63
N LYS A 432 -4.01 10.08 -9.43
CA LYS A 432 -5.38 10.39 -9.02
C LYS A 432 -6.04 11.39 -9.96
N TYR A 433 -5.43 12.56 -10.14
CA TYR A 433 -6.01 13.62 -10.95
C TYR A 433 -6.05 13.26 -12.44
N ALA A 434 -5.07 12.50 -12.94
CA ALA A 434 -5.09 12.00 -14.31
C ALA A 434 -6.22 10.99 -14.55
N MET A 435 -6.51 10.09 -13.61
CA MET A 435 -7.64 9.16 -13.71
C MET A 435 -8.99 9.89 -13.68
N LEU A 436 -9.17 10.85 -12.77
CA LEU A 436 -10.39 11.66 -12.70
C LEU A 436 -10.60 12.48 -13.99
N ALA A 437 -9.52 13.02 -14.54
CA ALA A 437 -9.53 13.75 -15.80
C ALA A 437 -9.95 12.85 -16.97
N LEU A 438 -9.32 11.68 -17.11
CA LEU A 438 -9.67 10.75 -18.16
C LEU A 438 -11.07 10.18 -18.01
N ASN A 439 -11.59 9.99 -16.79
CA ASN A 439 -12.99 9.60 -16.58
C ASN A 439 -14.00 10.58 -17.18
N CYS A 440 -13.66 11.86 -17.31
CA CYS A 440 -14.52 12.88 -17.92
C CYS A 440 -14.58 12.78 -19.45
N VAL A 441 -13.63 12.07 -20.07
CA VAL A 441 -13.57 11.84 -21.52
C VAL A 441 -13.99 10.40 -21.81
N CYS A 442 -13.28 9.47 -21.18
CA CYS A 442 -13.37 8.02 -21.27
C CYS A 442 -14.07 7.45 -20.04
N PRO A 443 -15.33 6.97 -20.14
CA PRO A 443 -16.05 6.48 -18.98
C PRO A 443 -15.33 5.27 -18.36
N ALA A 444 -15.29 5.23 -17.02
CA ALA A 444 -14.70 4.15 -16.23
C ALA A 444 -13.22 3.82 -16.51
N THR A 445 -12.42 4.79 -16.96
CA THR A 445 -10.96 4.64 -17.09
C THR A 445 -10.29 4.30 -15.75
N SER A 446 -10.75 4.91 -14.65
CA SER A 446 -10.28 4.59 -13.30
C SER A 446 -10.47 3.11 -12.97
N THR A 447 -11.61 2.54 -13.36
CA THR A 447 -11.95 1.12 -13.14
C THR A 447 -11.10 0.23 -14.05
N LEU A 448 -10.93 0.61 -15.33
CA LEU A 448 -10.04 -0.07 -16.27
C LEU A 448 -8.62 -0.21 -15.71
N VAL A 449 -8.00 0.91 -15.31
CA VAL A 449 -6.62 0.89 -14.82
C VAL A 449 -6.52 0.13 -13.49
N THR A 450 -7.47 0.32 -12.57
CA THR A 450 -7.50 -0.41 -11.30
C THR A 450 -7.53 -1.93 -11.53
N LEU A 451 -8.37 -2.41 -12.43
CA LEU A 451 -8.48 -3.84 -12.71
C LEU A 451 -7.25 -4.42 -13.42
N LEU A 452 -6.55 -3.62 -14.24
CA LEU A 452 -5.30 -4.05 -14.89
C LEU A 452 -4.13 -4.15 -13.90
N VAL A 453 -4.12 -3.27 -12.89
CA VAL A 453 -3.07 -3.21 -11.87
C VAL A 453 -3.29 -4.20 -10.74
N HIS A 454 -4.49 -4.73 -10.54
CA HIS A 454 -4.72 -5.81 -9.56
C HIS A 454 -4.54 -7.18 -10.21
N THR A 455 -3.74 -8.07 -9.61
CA THR A 455 -3.64 -9.44 -10.13
C THR A 455 -4.89 -10.26 -9.81
N SER A 456 -5.53 -10.81 -10.86
CA SER A 456 -6.63 -11.77 -10.75
C SER A 456 -6.47 -12.90 -11.78
N ARG A 457 -7.15 -14.03 -11.57
CA ARG A 457 -7.04 -15.23 -12.42
C ARG A 457 -8.29 -15.43 -13.27
N GLY A 458 -8.11 -15.83 -14.53
CA GLY A 458 -9.16 -16.19 -15.48
C GLY A 458 -8.56 -16.64 -16.81
N GLN A 459 -9.38 -16.88 -17.83
CA GLN A 459 -8.98 -17.41 -19.15
C GLN A 459 -9.47 -16.49 -20.28
N TYR A 460 -8.76 -16.54 -21.42
CA TYR A 460 -9.13 -16.01 -22.77
C TYR A 460 -8.62 -14.60 -23.16
N GLY A 461 -8.21 -14.48 -24.43
CA GLY A 461 -7.86 -13.25 -25.16
C GLY A 461 -6.48 -12.67 -24.87
N VAL A 462 -5.61 -12.53 -25.88
CA VAL A 462 -4.36 -11.76 -25.80
C VAL A 462 -4.49 -10.52 -26.68
N CYS A 463 -4.42 -9.33 -26.09
CA CYS A 463 -4.44 -8.06 -26.82
C CYS A 463 -3.10 -7.32 -26.62
N LEU A 464 -2.43 -6.92 -27.69
CA LEU A 464 -1.18 -6.14 -27.63
C LEU A 464 -1.48 -4.67 -27.35
N ILE A 465 -0.76 -4.06 -26.41
CA ILE A 465 -0.90 -2.64 -26.03
C ILE A 465 0.24 -1.80 -26.62
N GLY A 466 1.46 -2.35 -26.59
CA GLY A 466 2.64 -1.57 -26.95
C GLY A 466 3.89 -2.41 -27.14
N VAL A 467 4.92 -1.75 -27.64
CA VAL A 467 6.22 -2.36 -27.96
C VAL A 467 7.34 -1.51 -27.39
N LYS A 468 8.39 -2.15 -26.91
CA LYS A 468 9.65 -1.52 -26.56
C LYS A 468 10.76 -2.09 -27.44
N LYS A 469 11.44 -1.22 -28.18
CA LYS A 469 12.61 -1.56 -28.97
C LYS A 469 13.83 -1.79 -28.07
N GLU A 470 14.78 -2.58 -28.52
CA GLU A 470 16.05 -2.78 -27.81
C GLU A 470 16.87 -1.47 -27.73
N ASP A 471 16.91 -0.69 -28.82
CA ASP A 471 17.67 0.56 -28.90
C ASP A 471 17.07 1.70 -28.06
N ASN A 472 15.75 1.71 -27.87
CA ASN A 472 15.03 2.78 -27.15
C ASN A 472 14.53 2.29 -25.78
N LYS A 473 14.91 3.00 -24.72
CA LYS A 473 14.42 2.68 -23.37
C LYS A 473 12.92 2.97 -23.18
N SER A 474 12.31 3.79 -24.04
CA SER A 474 10.91 4.20 -23.96
C SER A 474 9.94 3.15 -24.53
N ILE A 475 8.83 2.98 -23.84
CA ILE A 475 7.70 2.15 -24.28
C ILE A 475 6.87 2.95 -25.28
N LEU A 476 6.54 2.35 -26.42
CA LEU A 476 5.65 2.94 -27.42
C LEU A 476 4.28 2.26 -27.33
N LEU A 477 3.26 3.02 -26.95
CA LEU A 477 1.86 2.58 -27.00
C LEU A 477 1.36 2.67 -28.44
N ASN A 478 0.75 1.60 -28.94
CA ASN A 478 0.19 1.47 -30.29
C ASN A 478 0.93 2.31 -31.38
N PRO A 479 2.12 1.89 -31.83
CA PRO A 479 2.94 2.67 -32.79
C PRO A 479 2.39 2.68 -34.23
N GLY A 480 1.24 2.05 -34.49
CA GLY A 480 0.60 1.99 -35.80
C GLY A 480 1.33 1.11 -36.83
N PRO A 481 0.90 1.13 -38.12
CA PRO A 481 1.38 0.19 -39.14
C PRO A 481 2.80 0.50 -39.65
N ARG A 482 3.35 1.67 -39.31
CA ARG A 482 4.71 2.06 -39.68
C ARG A 482 5.77 1.28 -38.89
N HIS A 483 5.40 0.72 -37.75
CA HIS A 483 6.29 -0.03 -36.90
C HIS A 483 6.28 -1.51 -37.30
N ILE A 484 7.41 -2.00 -37.79
CA ILE A 484 7.64 -3.41 -38.11
C ILE A 484 8.37 -4.04 -36.94
N MET A 485 7.87 -5.17 -36.44
CA MET A 485 8.43 -5.86 -35.28
C MET A 485 9.80 -6.47 -35.60
N ALA A 486 10.77 -6.27 -34.71
CA ALA A 486 12.06 -6.97 -34.71
C ALA A 486 12.06 -8.17 -33.76
N ALA A 487 12.99 -9.10 -33.96
CA ALA A 487 13.07 -10.33 -33.15
C ALA A 487 13.40 -10.09 -31.67
N ALA A 488 14.06 -8.97 -31.35
CA ALA A 488 14.44 -8.59 -29.99
C ALA A 488 13.45 -7.62 -29.30
N ASP A 489 12.39 -7.22 -30.00
CA ASP A 489 11.43 -6.26 -29.45
C ASP A 489 10.62 -6.88 -28.32
N THR A 490 10.43 -6.11 -27.24
CA THR A 490 9.61 -6.53 -26.10
C THR A 490 8.16 -6.10 -26.31
N CYS A 491 7.25 -7.06 -26.34
CA CYS A 491 5.83 -6.83 -26.55
C CYS A 491 5.06 -6.80 -25.23
N TYR A 492 4.27 -5.75 -25.02
CA TYR A 492 3.35 -5.64 -23.90
C TYR A 492 1.95 -6.03 -24.34
N TYR A 493 1.35 -6.99 -23.64
CA TYR A 493 0.00 -7.48 -23.90
C TYR A 493 -0.84 -7.60 -22.63
N ILE A 494 -2.15 -7.53 -22.79
CA ILE A 494 -3.15 -7.88 -21.80
C ILE A 494 -3.53 -9.33 -22.02
N ASN A 495 -3.34 -10.15 -20.99
CA ASN A 495 -3.83 -11.51 -20.91
C ASN A 495 -4.19 -11.80 -19.45
N ILE A 496 -5.14 -12.70 -19.24
CA ILE A 496 -5.59 -13.08 -17.91
C ILE A 496 -4.60 -14.05 -17.21
N THR A 497 -3.79 -14.79 -17.97
CA THR A 497 -2.66 -15.55 -17.42
C THR A 497 -1.37 -15.23 -18.15
N LYS A 498 -0.23 -15.27 -17.44
CA LYS A 498 1.08 -15.14 -18.09
C LYS A 498 1.30 -16.32 -19.03
N GLU A 499 1.80 -16.07 -20.24
CA GLU A 499 2.00 -17.08 -21.29
C GLU A 499 2.82 -18.30 -20.81
N GLU A 500 3.88 -18.06 -20.02
CA GLU A 500 4.69 -19.11 -19.40
C GLU A 500 3.88 -20.08 -18.51
N ASN A 501 2.84 -19.57 -17.87
CA ASN A 501 1.94 -20.34 -17.01
C ASN A 501 0.74 -20.91 -17.78
N SER A 502 0.52 -20.48 -19.03
CA SER A 502 -0.63 -20.83 -19.84
C SER A 502 -0.35 -21.97 -20.83
N ALA A 503 0.66 -22.81 -20.58
CA ALA A 503 0.96 -24.03 -21.35
C ALA A 503 -0.22 -25.02 -21.45
N PHE A 504 -1.31 -24.78 -20.71
CA PHE A 504 -2.59 -25.46 -20.86
C PHE A 504 -3.36 -25.08 -22.14
N ILE A 505 -3.24 -23.84 -22.63
CA ILE A 505 -3.95 -23.33 -23.82
C ILE A 505 -3.56 -24.14 -25.06
N PHE A 506 -2.25 -24.31 -25.28
CA PHE A 506 -1.73 -25.11 -26.40
C PHE A 506 -2.20 -26.57 -26.36
N LYS A 507 -2.38 -27.15 -25.17
CA LYS A 507 -2.86 -28.54 -25.02
C LYS A 507 -4.35 -28.72 -25.30
N GLN A 508 -5.16 -27.67 -25.10
CA GLN A 508 -6.62 -27.75 -25.30
C GLN A 508 -6.99 -27.52 -26.76
N GLU A 509 -6.26 -26.66 -27.49
CA GLU A 509 -6.38 -26.51 -28.95
C GLU A 509 -5.89 -27.76 -29.70
N GLU A 510 -4.80 -28.40 -29.27
CA GLU A 510 -4.39 -29.70 -29.83
C GLU A 510 -5.48 -30.77 -29.66
N LYS A 511 -6.17 -30.79 -28.52
CA LYS A 511 -7.30 -31.70 -28.25
C LYS A 511 -8.54 -31.40 -29.09
N HIS A 512 -8.80 -30.14 -29.44
CA HIS A 512 -9.90 -29.78 -30.33
C HIS A 512 -9.59 -30.07 -31.81
N SER A 513 -8.31 -30.07 -32.21
CA SER A 513 -7.89 -30.40 -33.58
C SER A 513 -7.86 -31.90 -33.90
N LYS A 514 -7.77 -32.77 -32.89
CA LYS A 514 -7.70 -34.23 -33.07
C LYS A 514 -8.82 -34.93 -32.31
N GLY A 515 -9.98 -35.06 -32.94
CA GLY A 515 -11.08 -35.87 -32.41
C GLY A 515 -10.76 -37.36 -32.44
N LEU A 516 -10.45 -37.98 -31.28
CA LEU A 516 -10.60 -39.42 -31.03
C LEU A 516 -10.64 -39.70 -29.51
N PRO A 517 -11.39 -40.71 -28.99
CA PRO A 517 -11.63 -40.83 -27.54
C PRO A 517 -11.03 -42.09 -26.85
N ILE A 518 -10.88 -41.97 -25.52
CA ILE A 518 -10.88 -42.98 -24.41
C ILE A 518 -9.54 -43.46 -23.76
N SER A 519 -9.46 -43.15 -22.44
CA SER A 519 -8.90 -43.89 -21.26
C SER A 519 -7.40 -44.04 -20.95
N GLY A 520 -6.99 -43.45 -19.81
CA GLY A 520 -6.34 -44.17 -18.70
C GLY A 520 -4.80 -44.18 -18.55
N LEU A 521 -4.33 -43.74 -17.36
CA LEU A 521 -3.15 -44.21 -16.59
C LEU A 521 -1.88 -43.30 -16.48
N TYR A 522 -1.72 -42.72 -15.28
CA TYR A 522 -0.54 -42.37 -14.45
C TYR A 522 0.75 -41.66 -14.97
N ASP A 523 1.03 -40.52 -14.31
CA ASP A 523 2.29 -39.99 -13.73
C ASP A 523 3.65 -40.09 -14.45
N ALA A 524 4.21 -38.88 -14.71
CA ALA A 524 5.47 -38.32 -14.19
C ALA A 524 6.40 -37.65 -15.24
N PRO A 525 7.13 -36.58 -14.88
CA PRO A 525 7.67 -35.60 -15.82
C PRO A 525 9.17 -35.78 -16.09
N SER A 526 9.61 -35.66 -17.35
CA SER A 526 10.92 -35.12 -17.72
C SER A 526 11.17 -35.28 -19.22
N ARG A 527 11.40 -34.13 -19.87
CA ARG A 527 12.18 -33.87 -21.10
C ARG A 527 11.44 -32.84 -21.96
N LEU A 528 12.00 -31.63 -21.94
CA LEU A 528 11.73 -30.59 -22.93
C LEU A 528 12.09 -31.14 -24.32
N PRO A 529 11.17 -31.20 -25.30
CA PRO A 529 11.52 -31.56 -26.66
C PRO A 529 11.87 -30.29 -27.46
N VAL A 530 13.14 -30.21 -27.87
CA VAL A 530 13.77 -29.13 -28.64
C VAL A 530 13.35 -29.15 -30.13
N GLN A 531 12.07 -29.42 -30.45
CA GLN A 531 11.63 -29.55 -31.86
C GLN A 531 10.31 -28.83 -32.21
N SER A 532 9.76 -27.94 -31.37
CA SER A 532 8.51 -27.23 -31.72
C SER A 532 8.68 -25.79 -32.22
N ILE A 533 9.91 -25.32 -32.50
CA ILE A 533 10.16 -23.90 -32.90
C ILE A 533 9.99 -23.65 -34.42
N ILE A 534 9.74 -24.68 -35.25
CA ILE A 534 9.75 -24.52 -36.72
C ILE A 534 8.33 -24.38 -37.34
N ALA A 535 7.25 -24.34 -36.55
CA ALA A 535 5.88 -24.29 -37.09
C ALA A 535 5.28 -22.88 -37.27
N SER A 536 6.05 -21.79 -37.18
CA SER A 536 5.52 -20.41 -37.26
C SER A 536 5.99 -19.59 -38.47
N MET A 537 6.45 -20.23 -39.55
CA MET A 537 6.75 -19.54 -40.81
C MET A 537 5.78 -19.93 -41.93
N GLY A 538 4.77 -19.08 -42.13
CA GLY A 538 4.23 -18.66 -43.43
C GLY A 538 3.44 -19.66 -44.27
N THR A 539 2.16 -19.37 -44.51
CA THR A 539 1.50 -19.62 -45.81
C THR A 539 0.34 -18.66 -46.03
N VAL A 540 0.57 -17.62 -46.84
CA VAL A 540 -0.39 -17.17 -47.86
C VAL A 540 0.42 -16.81 -49.11
N ALA A 541 0.40 -17.68 -50.12
CA ALA A 541 0.45 -17.28 -51.54
C ALA A 541 0.21 -18.50 -52.44
N ILE A 542 -0.92 -18.42 -53.15
CA ILE A 542 -1.21 -18.80 -54.55
C ILE A 542 -0.29 -19.82 -55.23
N ASP A 543 -0.96 -20.86 -55.72
CA ASP A 543 -0.46 -21.98 -56.50
C ASP A 543 -0.09 -21.57 -57.94
N LEU A 544 1.08 -22.01 -58.42
CA LEU A 544 1.46 -22.03 -59.85
C LEU A 544 2.52 -23.12 -60.10
N GLN A 545 1.99 -24.32 -60.37
CA GLN A 545 2.39 -25.43 -61.26
C GLN A 545 3.87 -25.71 -61.64
N HIS A 546 4.16 -27.03 -61.61
CA HIS A 546 5.38 -27.76 -61.97
C HIS A 546 5.91 -27.59 -63.42
N PRO A 547 7.21 -27.87 -63.63
CA PRO A 547 7.76 -28.62 -64.78
C PRO A 547 8.51 -29.88 -64.28
N ASP A 548 8.64 -31.07 -64.91
CA ASP A 548 8.49 -31.58 -66.28
C ASP A 548 8.40 -33.15 -66.25
N PRO A 549 8.11 -33.85 -67.37
CA PRO A 549 7.38 -35.14 -67.44
C PRO A 549 8.23 -36.39 -67.83
N PRO A 550 7.64 -37.59 -68.01
CA PRO A 550 8.14 -38.59 -68.95
C PRO A 550 7.36 -38.57 -70.29
N GLU A 551 8.15 -38.61 -71.38
CA GLU A 551 7.88 -39.18 -72.71
C GLU A 551 6.76 -38.64 -73.64
N GLU A 552 7.26 -38.10 -74.76
CA GLU A 552 6.82 -38.15 -76.16
C GLU A 552 5.36 -37.93 -76.62
N SER A 553 5.29 -36.97 -77.56
CA SER A 553 4.52 -36.94 -78.82
C SER A 553 3.22 -36.12 -78.88
N GLY A 554 3.12 -35.27 -79.93
CA GLY A 554 1.83 -34.97 -80.56
C GLY A 554 1.31 -33.53 -80.58
N LYS A 555 2.00 -32.65 -81.31
CA LYS A 555 1.44 -31.69 -82.31
C LYS A 555 0.02 -31.07 -82.15
N LEU A 556 0.03 -29.74 -82.39
CA LEU A 556 -0.85 -28.92 -83.25
C LEU A 556 -1.96 -28.06 -82.62
N THR A 557 -1.89 -26.81 -83.05
CA THR A 557 -2.78 -25.66 -82.90
C THR A 557 -4.14 -25.82 -83.59
N LEU A 558 -5.15 -25.16 -82.98
CA LEU A 558 -6.32 -24.43 -83.53
C LEU A 558 -7.19 -25.08 -84.62
N PRO A 559 -8.52 -24.86 -84.52
CA PRO A 559 -9.09 -23.97 -85.54
C PRO A 559 -10.18 -23.00 -85.03
N THR A 560 -10.38 -22.01 -85.88
CA THR A 560 -11.34 -20.92 -85.87
C THR A 560 -12.72 -21.29 -86.45
N GLU A 561 -13.72 -20.53 -85.98
CA GLU A 561 -14.88 -19.97 -86.70
C GLU A 561 -16.17 -20.77 -87.00
N ASN A 562 -17.28 -20.25 -86.42
CA ASN A 562 -18.53 -19.73 -87.04
C ASN A 562 -19.88 -20.32 -86.57
N GLY A 563 -20.81 -19.42 -86.21
CA GLY A 563 -22.27 -19.72 -86.17
C GLY A 563 -23.15 -18.95 -85.16
N ALA A 564 -23.55 -17.72 -85.52
CA ALA A 564 -24.82 -17.00 -85.27
C ALA A 564 -25.63 -17.12 -83.94
N GLY A 565 -26.00 -15.95 -83.37
CA GLY A 565 -27.39 -15.69 -82.96
C GLY A 565 -27.68 -15.21 -81.53
N SER A 566 -27.86 -13.89 -81.38
CA SER A 566 -28.84 -13.21 -80.50
C SER A 566 -28.50 -12.91 -79.01
N ARG A 567 -28.47 -11.58 -78.75
CA ARG A 567 -28.80 -10.83 -77.52
C ARG A 567 -27.73 -10.63 -76.41
N ARG A 568 -27.02 -9.50 -76.58
CA ARG A 568 -26.61 -8.51 -75.55
C ARG A 568 -27.81 -8.03 -74.68
N PRO A 569 -27.63 -7.31 -73.54
CA PRO A 569 -26.47 -6.47 -73.14
C PRO A 569 -25.95 -6.75 -71.70
N SER A 570 -24.82 -6.23 -71.21
CA SER A 570 -23.79 -5.27 -71.64
C SER A 570 -22.62 -5.41 -70.63
N ILE A 571 -21.41 -5.82 -71.07
CA ILE A 571 -20.20 -4.96 -71.22
C ILE A 571 -19.79 -4.30 -69.88
N ALA A 572 -18.80 -4.77 -69.09
CA ALA A 572 -17.36 -5.05 -69.35
C ALA A 572 -16.56 -3.77 -69.71
N PRO A 573 -15.21 -3.73 -69.75
CA PRO A 573 -14.15 -4.47 -69.06
C PRO A 573 -12.96 -3.56 -68.60
N VAL A 574 -11.91 -4.23 -68.11
CA VAL A 574 -10.49 -3.83 -67.98
C VAL A 574 -9.90 -3.22 -69.28
N LEU A 575 -8.98 -2.23 -69.18
CA LEU A 575 -7.64 -2.24 -69.85
C LEU A 575 -6.82 -0.94 -69.65
N GLU A 576 -5.54 -1.15 -69.33
CA GLU A 576 -4.39 -0.26 -69.59
C GLU A 576 -4.22 -0.04 -71.12
N ILE A 577 -3.55 0.99 -71.66
CA ILE A 577 -2.08 1.16 -71.80
C ILE A 577 -1.76 2.50 -72.52
N ALA A 578 -0.65 3.13 -72.11
CA ALA A 578 0.31 4.05 -72.79
C ALA A 578 -0.14 5.34 -73.53
N ASP A 579 0.54 6.45 -73.21
CA ASP A 579 1.61 6.98 -74.07
C ASP A 579 2.45 8.07 -73.37
N SER A 580 3.73 8.11 -73.72
CA SER A 580 4.72 9.07 -73.22
C SER A 580 4.95 10.21 -74.21
N SER A 581 5.29 11.39 -73.65
CA SER A 581 6.14 12.47 -74.20
C SER A 581 5.49 13.80 -74.64
N ALA A 582 6.06 14.86 -74.03
CA ALA A 582 6.25 16.24 -74.50
C ALA A 582 5.07 17.23 -74.43
N ILE A 583 5.06 18.08 -73.38
CA ILE A 583 5.37 19.52 -73.44
C ILE A 583 5.82 19.98 -72.03
N LEU A 584 7.04 20.53 -71.93
CA LEU A 584 7.65 21.29 -70.81
C LEU A 584 7.49 22.82 -71.10
N PRO A 585 7.81 23.81 -70.22
CA PRO A 585 8.51 23.77 -68.92
C PRO A 585 7.92 24.67 -67.77
N CYS A 586 8.49 24.51 -66.56
CA CYS A 586 8.77 25.48 -65.48
C CYS A 586 7.64 26.25 -64.74
N ASP A 587 7.60 26.00 -63.42
CA ASP A 587 7.82 26.96 -62.31
C ASP A 587 6.72 27.04 -61.22
N LEU A 588 7.22 26.91 -59.97
CA LEU A 588 6.78 27.56 -58.73
C LEU A 588 5.56 27.03 -57.95
N LEU A 589 5.91 26.63 -56.71
CA LEU A 589 5.15 26.69 -55.45
C LEU A 589 4.05 25.63 -55.19
N SER A 590 4.32 24.87 -54.14
CA SER A 590 3.41 23.96 -53.45
C SER A 590 2.27 24.73 -52.78
N ASP A 591 1.10 24.73 -53.41
CA ASP A 591 -0.15 25.16 -52.81
C ASP A 591 -0.78 24.07 -51.94
N GLN A 592 -1.47 24.58 -50.94
CA GLN A 592 -2.10 23.93 -49.80
C GLN A 592 -3.37 23.19 -50.25
N SER A 593 -3.69 22.06 -49.61
CA SER A 593 -5.02 21.43 -49.69
C SER A 593 -5.51 21.19 -48.25
N GLU A 594 -6.24 22.13 -47.66
CA GLU A 594 -7.70 22.34 -47.79
C GLU A 594 -8.48 21.41 -46.86
N ASP A 595 -8.77 21.95 -45.68
CA ASP A 595 -9.92 21.58 -44.85
C ASP A 595 -10.38 22.86 -44.11
N GLU A 596 -10.67 23.90 -44.89
CA GLU A 596 -11.31 25.15 -44.46
C GLU A 596 -12.24 25.65 -45.59
N THR A 597 -13.51 25.88 -45.24
CA THR A 597 -14.57 26.66 -45.94
C THR A 597 -15.40 26.03 -47.08
N ASN A 598 -16.67 25.73 -46.79
CA ASN A 598 -17.81 26.54 -47.27
C ASN A 598 -19.15 26.10 -46.65
N HIS A 599 -19.66 26.91 -45.73
CA HIS A 599 -20.98 27.54 -45.84
C HIS A 599 -21.02 28.71 -44.85
N SER A 600 -20.98 29.93 -45.38
CA SER A 600 -21.27 31.17 -44.68
C SER A 600 -22.79 31.30 -44.48
N ASP A 601 -23.21 31.58 -43.25
CA ASP A 601 -24.02 32.76 -42.90
C ASP A 601 -24.52 32.62 -41.44
N GLU A 602 -23.86 33.30 -40.50
CA GLU A 602 -24.44 34.29 -39.56
C GLU A 602 -23.47 34.62 -38.40
N GLU A 603 -23.05 35.89 -38.41
CA GLU A 603 -22.54 36.80 -37.38
C GLU A 603 -21.99 36.29 -36.02
N GLY A 604 -20.72 36.63 -35.76
CA GLY A 604 -20.34 37.31 -34.50
C GLY A 604 -19.80 36.47 -33.34
N SER A 605 -18.56 35.98 -33.41
CA SER A 605 -17.64 36.01 -32.26
C SER A 605 -16.19 35.79 -32.70
N VAL A 606 -15.28 36.64 -32.23
CA VAL A 606 -13.83 36.55 -32.44
C VAL A 606 -13.33 35.27 -31.76
N GLY A 607 -13.19 34.18 -32.52
CA GLY A 607 -12.67 32.91 -32.02
C GLY A 607 -11.19 33.05 -31.65
N SER A 608 -10.85 32.82 -30.39
CA SER A 608 -9.46 32.79 -29.94
C SER A 608 -8.72 31.62 -30.58
N ASP A 609 -7.88 31.88 -31.58
CA ASP A 609 -7.02 30.89 -32.21
C ASP A 609 -6.11 30.19 -31.18
N PHE A 610 -6.16 28.86 -31.05
CA PHE A 610 -5.29 28.13 -30.11
C PHE A 610 -3.94 27.78 -30.73
N VAL A 611 -2.85 28.00 -30.00
CA VAL A 611 -1.47 27.65 -30.40
C VAL A 611 -1.04 26.38 -29.67
N LYS A 612 -0.48 25.41 -30.39
CA LYS A 612 0.11 24.21 -29.78
C LYS A 612 1.46 24.56 -29.17
N GLY A 613 1.65 24.29 -27.89
CA GLY A 613 2.92 24.54 -27.22
C GLY A 613 2.99 23.92 -25.83
N TYR A 614 4.16 23.97 -25.22
CA TYR A 614 4.34 23.56 -23.83
C TYR A 614 3.91 24.70 -22.90
N PRO A 615 3.13 24.43 -21.86
CA PRO A 615 2.75 25.45 -20.90
C PRO A 615 4.01 26.07 -20.28
N PRO A 616 4.16 27.40 -20.30
CA PRO A 616 5.41 28.06 -19.90
C PRO A 616 5.65 28.01 -18.38
N ASN A 617 4.58 27.86 -17.59
CA ASN A 617 4.65 27.86 -16.14
C ASN A 617 4.24 26.47 -15.61
N SER A 618 5.24 25.67 -15.21
CA SER A 618 5.01 24.45 -14.45
C SER A 618 4.88 24.77 -12.95
N PRO A 619 3.81 24.36 -12.26
CA PRO A 619 3.61 24.68 -10.85
C PRO A 619 4.57 23.98 -9.89
N TYR A 620 5.22 22.90 -10.34
CA TYR A 620 6.18 22.14 -9.55
C TYR A 620 7.35 21.63 -10.40
N ILE A 621 8.48 21.36 -9.76
CA ILE A 621 9.69 20.84 -10.41
C ILE A 621 9.51 19.33 -10.67
N GLY A 622 9.83 18.87 -11.88
CA GLY A 622 9.66 17.47 -12.27
C GLY A 622 8.31 17.14 -12.91
N SER A 623 7.51 18.15 -13.28
CA SER A 623 6.35 17.98 -14.15
C SER A 623 6.77 17.48 -15.53
N SER A 624 6.02 16.55 -16.09
CA SER A 624 6.20 16.10 -17.48
C SER A 624 5.68 17.17 -18.45
N PRO A 625 6.51 17.65 -19.40
CA PRO A 625 6.05 18.62 -20.39
C PRO A 625 5.22 17.92 -21.45
N THR A 626 3.94 18.30 -21.55
CA THR A 626 3.03 17.82 -22.59
C THR A 626 2.67 18.98 -23.53
N LEU A 627 2.56 18.70 -24.83
CA LEU A 627 2.04 19.67 -25.78
C LEU A 627 0.54 19.87 -25.53
N CYS A 628 0.13 21.11 -25.25
CA CYS A 628 -1.25 21.47 -24.98
C CYS A 628 -1.73 22.55 -25.96
N HIS A 629 -3.06 22.69 -26.05
CA HIS A 629 -3.68 23.83 -26.75
C HIS A 629 -3.64 25.06 -25.85
N LEU A 630 -2.71 25.97 -26.13
CA LEU A 630 -2.48 27.20 -25.38
C LEU A 630 -3.20 28.39 -26.03
N LEU A 631 -3.50 29.39 -25.21
CA LEU A 631 -3.96 30.69 -25.69
C LEU A 631 -2.76 31.49 -26.24
N PRO A 632 -2.91 32.24 -27.35
CA PRO A 632 -1.84 33.07 -27.91
C PRO A 632 -1.36 34.14 -26.94
N GLN A 633 -2.29 34.71 -26.17
CA GLN A 633 -2.02 35.68 -25.12
C GLN A 633 -2.42 35.10 -23.77
N LYS A 634 -1.59 35.34 -22.76
CA LYS A 634 -1.87 34.91 -21.39
C LYS A 634 -3.12 35.62 -20.87
N ALA A 635 -4.13 34.86 -20.49
CA ALA A 635 -5.34 35.41 -19.89
C ALA A 635 -5.03 36.08 -18.54
N PRO A 636 -5.58 37.28 -18.26
CA PRO A 636 -5.39 37.93 -16.97
C PRO A 636 -6.21 37.22 -15.89
N PHE A 637 -5.72 37.22 -14.64
CA PHE A 637 -6.35 36.52 -13.52
C PHE A 637 -7.82 36.90 -13.28
N CYS A 638 -8.21 38.13 -13.60
CA CYS A 638 -9.60 38.59 -13.49
C CYS A 638 -10.55 37.85 -14.44
N CYS A 639 -10.11 37.44 -15.63
CA CYS A 639 -10.95 36.71 -16.59
C CYS A 639 -11.15 35.23 -16.23
N LEU A 640 -10.37 34.68 -15.30
CA LEU A 640 -10.54 33.30 -14.83
C LEU A 640 -11.67 33.18 -13.80
N ARG A 641 -12.11 34.29 -13.18
CA ARG A 641 -13.18 34.29 -12.19
C ARG A 641 -14.53 34.52 -12.88
N LEU A 642 -15.47 33.60 -12.69
CA LEU A 642 -16.83 33.72 -13.24
C LEU A 642 -17.73 34.62 -12.38
N ASP A 643 -17.66 34.49 -11.06
CA ASP A 643 -18.50 35.20 -10.08
C ASP A 643 -18.52 36.74 -10.20
N LYS A 644 -17.48 37.34 -10.77
CA LYS A 644 -17.41 38.80 -10.95
C LYS A 644 -16.99 39.14 -12.37
N GLY A 645 -17.85 39.88 -13.07
CA GLY A 645 -17.49 40.50 -14.34
C GLY A 645 -16.26 41.40 -14.18
N CYS A 646 -15.38 41.39 -15.18
CA CYS A 646 -14.21 42.25 -15.26
C CYS A 646 -14.33 43.21 -16.44
N THR A 647 -13.40 44.15 -16.57
CA THR A 647 -13.37 45.10 -17.68
C THR A 647 -13.14 44.44 -19.05
N HIS A 648 -12.64 43.21 -19.07
CA HIS A 648 -12.43 42.43 -20.30
C HIS A 648 -13.68 41.65 -20.71
N ASN A 649 -14.40 41.05 -19.75
CA ASN A 649 -15.63 40.28 -19.95
C ASN A 649 -16.61 40.57 -18.81
N SER A 650 -17.81 41.05 -19.14
CA SER A 650 -18.86 41.43 -18.17
C SER A 650 -19.79 40.28 -17.78
N PHE A 651 -19.45 39.03 -18.11
CA PHE A 651 -20.27 37.86 -17.82
C PHE A 651 -20.08 37.39 -16.38
N GLU A 652 -21.17 37.32 -15.62
CA GLU A 652 -21.19 36.84 -14.23
C GLU A 652 -21.55 35.35 -14.12
N ASP A 653 -22.24 34.80 -15.12
CA ASP A 653 -22.67 33.40 -15.14
C ASP A 653 -21.97 32.59 -16.23
N ALA A 654 -21.70 31.32 -15.96
CA ALA A 654 -21.15 30.39 -16.97
C ALA A 654 -22.06 30.26 -18.20
N LYS A 655 -23.38 30.39 -18.02
CA LYS A 655 -24.35 30.31 -19.13
C LYS A 655 -24.24 31.53 -20.06
N ALA A 656 -23.85 32.69 -19.55
CA ALA A 656 -23.68 33.90 -20.35
C ALA A 656 -22.47 33.80 -21.30
N TYR A 657 -21.48 32.95 -20.99
CA TYR A 657 -20.37 32.63 -21.88
C TYR A 657 -20.79 31.79 -23.10
N GLY A 658 -21.97 31.14 -23.09
CA GLY A 658 -22.48 30.40 -24.25
C GLY A 658 -21.58 29.24 -24.70
N PHE A 659 -21.04 28.46 -23.77
CA PHE A 659 -20.19 27.31 -24.10
C PHE A 659 -20.88 26.34 -25.07
N LYS A 660 -20.22 26.01 -26.19
CA LYS A 660 -20.74 25.10 -27.23
C LYS A 660 -20.79 23.64 -26.75
N ASN A 661 -19.74 23.20 -26.07
CA ASN A 661 -19.61 21.85 -25.52
C ASN A 661 -20.09 21.80 -24.08
N LYS A 662 -20.50 20.62 -23.62
CA LYS A 662 -20.91 20.40 -22.23
C LYS A 662 -19.76 20.68 -21.27
N LEU A 663 -20.12 21.15 -20.07
CA LEU A 663 -19.17 21.59 -19.07
C LEU A 663 -18.65 20.44 -18.18
N ILE A 664 -17.37 20.51 -17.79
CA ILE A 664 -16.80 19.71 -16.71
C ILE A 664 -16.67 20.60 -15.47
N ILE A 665 -17.31 20.23 -14.37
CA ILE A 665 -17.21 20.93 -13.09
C ILE A 665 -16.36 20.09 -12.14
N VAL A 666 -15.30 20.66 -11.60
CA VAL A 666 -14.44 20.00 -10.60
C VAL A 666 -14.63 20.73 -9.28
N SER A 667 -15.01 20.01 -8.24
CA SER A 667 -15.01 20.53 -6.89
C SER A 667 -13.82 20.01 -6.10
N ALA A 668 -13.06 20.93 -5.52
CA ALA A 668 -11.90 20.66 -4.68
C ALA A 668 -11.83 21.70 -3.55
N GLU A 669 -11.19 21.40 -2.42
CA GLU A 669 -11.09 22.36 -1.31
C GLU A 669 -10.11 23.51 -1.62
N THR A 670 -8.98 23.18 -2.24
CA THR A 670 -7.93 24.14 -2.57
C THR A 670 -7.50 23.96 -4.02
N ALA A 671 -7.04 25.05 -4.64
CA ALA A 671 -6.45 25.01 -5.98
C ALA A 671 -4.99 24.51 -5.92
N GLY A 672 -4.80 23.27 -5.49
CA GLY A 672 -3.47 22.67 -5.31
C GLY A 672 -2.77 22.28 -6.63
N ASN A 673 -1.48 21.99 -6.54
CA ASN A 673 -0.65 21.62 -7.69
C ASN A 673 -1.10 20.31 -8.36
N GLY A 674 -1.79 19.42 -7.64
CA GLY A 674 -2.38 18.23 -8.23
C GLY A 674 -3.43 18.52 -9.32
N LEU A 675 -4.21 19.62 -9.20
CA LEU A 675 -5.22 19.98 -10.21
C LEU A 675 -4.60 20.37 -11.57
N TYR A 676 -3.33 20.78 -11.60
CA TYR A 676 -2.62 20.97 -12.85
C TYR A 676 -2.57 19.66 -13.65
N ASN A 677 -2.34 18.53 -12.98
CA ASN A 677 -2.33 17.19 -13.57
C ASN A 677 -3.72 16.69 -13.98
N PHE A 678 -4.79 17.34 -13.53
CA PHE A 678 -6.15 17.12 -14.05
C PHE A 678 -6.35 17.82 -15.40
N ILE A 679 -5.85 19.06 -15.54
CA ILE A 679 -6.09 19.90 -16.71
C ILE A 679 -5.22 19.49 -17.89
N VAL A 680 -3.97 19.11 -17.63
CA VAL A 680 -2.98 18.73 -18.66
C VAL A 680 -3.50 17.66 -19.63
N PRO A 681 -3.94 16.46 -19.19
CA PRO A 681 -4.39 15.41 -20.12
C PRO A 681 -5.68 15.77 -20.88
N LEU A 682 -6.51 16.67 -20.33
CA LEU A 682 -7.72 17.17 -21.00
C LEU A 682 -7.45 18.21 -22.09
N ARG A 683 -6.31 18.91 -22.02
CA ARG A 683 -5.92 19.98 -22.96
C ARG A 683 -4.81 19.57 -23.92
N ALA A 684 -4.44 18.29 -23.92
CA ALA A 684 -3.36 17.76 -24.72
C ALA A 684 -3.61 17.90 -26.23
N TYR A 685 -2.52 17.98 -27.01
CA TYR A 685 -2.54 18.24 -28.44
C TYR A 685 -3.27 17.18 -29.27
N TYR A 686 -3.31 15.94 -28.78
CA TYR A 686 -3.94 14.80 -29.43
C TYR A 686 -5.48 14.84 -29.33
N ARG A 687 -6.04 15.75 -28.52
CA ARG A 687 -7.49 15.99 -28.48
C ARG A 687 -7.89 16.97 -29.59
N PRO A 688 -8.96 16.68 -30.35
CA PRO A 688 -9.42 17.58 -31.39
C PRO A 688 -10.04 18.84 -30.78
N ARG A 689 -9.83 19.99 -31.43
CA ARG A 689 -10.26 21.31 -30.92
C ARG A 689 -11.77 21.41 -30.69
N LYS A 690 -12.57 20.75 -31.55
CA LYS A 690 -14.03 20.75 -31.49
C LYS A 690 -14.58 19.97 -30.29
N GLU A 691 -13.81 19.05 -29.71
CA GLU A 691 -14.22 18.19 -28.59
C GLU A 691 -13.72 18.70 -27.23
N LEU A 692 -13.03 19.85 -27.21
CA LEU A 692 -12.51 20.41 -25.97
C LEU A 692 -13.66 20.88 -25.07
N ASN A 693 -13.83 20.21 -23.94
CA ASN A 693 -14.82 20.59 -22.92
C ASN A 693 -14.29 21.77 -22.08
N PRO A 694 -15.11 22.80 -21.77
CA PRO A 694 -14.74 23.83 -20.81
C PRO A 694 -14.68 23.23 -19.40
N ILE A 695 -13.77 23.74 -18.56
CA ILE A 695 -13.52 23.25 -17.20
C ILE A 695 -13.78 24.39 -16.23
N VAL A 696 -14.61 24.17 -15.22
CA VAL A 696 -14.86 25.11 -14.13
C VAL A 696 -14.44 24.48 -12.81
N LEU A 697 -13.53 25.18 -12.09
CA LEU A 697 -13.06 24.76 -10.78
C LEU A 697 -13.89 25.45 -9.69
N LEU A 698 -14.59 24.65 -8.89
CA LEU A 698 -15.47 25.08 -7.81
C LEU A 698 -14.84 24.77 -6.45
N LEU A 699 -14.33 25.79 -5.78
CA LEU A 699 -13.61 25.61 -4.52
C LEU A 699 -14.54 25.37 -3.32
N ASP A 700 -15.81 25.80 -3.42
CA ASP A 700 -16.81 25.64 -2.36
C ASP A 700 -18.19 25.29 -2.90
N TYR A 701 -18.94 24.54 -2.09
CA TYR A 701 -20.12 23.75 -2.48
C TYR A 701 -21.51 24.35 -2.14
N PRO A 702 -21.76 25.68 -2.04
CA PRO A 702 -23.13 26.12 -1.89
C PRO A 702 -23.90 25.89 -3.20
N LEU A 703 -25.17 25.50 -3.08
CA LEU A 703 -26.04 25.20 -4.23
C LEU A 703 -26.12 26.37 -5.21
N ASP A 704 -26.11 27.61 -4.70
CA ASP A 704 -26.17 28.81 -5.52
C ASP A 704 -24.94 28.91 -6.46
N ASN A 705 -23.73 28.58 -5.98
CA ASN A 705 -22.51 28.55 -6.80
C ASN A 705 -22.58 27.47 -7.89
N LEU A 706 -23.16 26.30 -7.60
CA LEU A 706 -23.30 25.23 -8.59
C LEU A 706 -24.23 25.63 -9.74
N LEU A 707 -25.30 26.37 -9.44
CA LEU A 707 -26.22 26.87 -10.44
C LEU A 707 -25.58 27.96 -11.30
N GLN A 708 -24.82 28.89 -10.71
CA GLN A 708 -24.03 29.90 -11.44
C GLN A 708 -22.98 29.25 -12.37
N CYS A 709 -22.36 28.16 -11.92
CA CYS A 709 -21.42 27.38 -12.73
C CYS A 709 -22.11 26.62 -13.89
N GLY A 710 -23.43 26.50 -13.90
CA GLY A 710 -24.15 25.86 -15.00
C GLY A 710 -24.23 24.33 -14.93
N ILE A 711 -24.38 23.76 -13.73
CA ILE A 711 -24.48 22.30 -13.52
C ILE A 711 -25.56 21.58 -14.35
N ILE A 712 -26.59 22.30 -14.81
CA ILE A 712 -27.73 21.77 -15.58
C ILE A 712 -27.31 21.23 -16.94
N TYR A 713 -26.30 21.85 -17.58
CA TYR A 713 -25.78 21.44 -18.89
C TYR A 713 -24.35 20.87 -18.79
N ALA A 714 -23.88 20.60 -17.56
CA ALA A 714 -22.62 19.92 -17.34
C ALA A 714 -22.76 18.44 -17.69
N ASP A 715 -21.70 17.86 -18.26
CA ASP A 715 -21.63 16.43 -18.54
C ASP A 715 -21.20 15.66 -17.29
N ASN A 716 -20.13 16.13 -16.66
CA ASN A 716 -19.48 15.48 -15.53
C ASN A 716 -19.26 16.46 -14.37
N LEU A 717 -19.58 16.00 -13.17
CA LEU A 717 -19.22 16.63 -11.90
C LEU A 717 -18.19 15.75 -11.20
N VAL A 718 -16.98 16.27 -11.02
CA VAL A 718 -15.90 15.61 -10.30
C VAL A 718 -15.84 16.15 -8.87
N VAL A 719 -16.07 15.29 -7.89
CA VAL A 719 -15.99 15.62 -6.47
C VAL A 719 -14.70 15.03 -5.93
N VAL A 720 -13.73 15.91 -5.67
CA VAL A 720 -12.44 15.58 -5.06
C VAL A 720 -12.60 15.69 -3.55
N ASP A 721 -11.98 14.77 -2.83
CA ASP A 721 -12.09 14.76 -1.38
C ASP A 721 -11.38 15.94 -0.74
N LYS A 722 -11.85 16.37 0.42
CA LYS A 722 -11.28 17.51 1.14
C LYS A 722 -10.08 17.05 1.94
N GLU A 723 -8.92 17.69 1.78
CA GLU A 723 -7.70 17.33 2.51
C GLU A 723 -7.94 17.38 4.02
N SER A 724 -8.77 18.32 4.50
CA SER A 724 -9.10 18.47 5.91
C SER A 724 -9.94 17.33 6.51
N THR A 725 -10.68 16.57 5.70
CA THR A 725 -11.51 15.45 6.19
C THR A 725 -10.77 14.11 6.17
N MET A 726 -9.55 14.05 5.62
CA MET A 726 -8.78 12.80 5.46
C MET A 726 -8.17 12.29 6.76
N SER A 727 -8.00 13.16 7.76
CA SER A 727 -7.37 12.82 9.03
C SER A 727 -8.37 12.33 10.10
N ALA A 728 -9.52 11.81 9.70
CA ALA A 728 -10.52 11.31 10.65
C ALA A 728 -10.04 10.04 11.37
N GLU A 729 -10.36 9.91 12.66
CA GLU A 729 -10.00 8.73 13.46
C GLU A 729 -10.77 7.48 13.01
N GLU A 730 -12.00 7.66 12.53
CA GLU A 730 -12.87 6.58 12.06
C GLU A 730 -13.09 6.66 10.54
N ASP A 731 -12.91 5.53 9.87
CA ASP A 731 -12.92 5.44 8.40
C ASP A 731 -14.25 5.92 7.79
N TYR A 732 -15.39 5.79 8.48
CA TYR A 732 -16.70 6.23 7.98
C TYR A 732 -16.94 7.74 8.10
N MET A 733 -16.19 8.42 8.97
CA MET A 733 -16.32 9.87 9.16
C MET A 733 -15.54 10.67 8.12
N ALA A 734 -14.48 10.09 7.54
CA ALA A 734 -13.62 10.75 6.56
C ALA A 734 -14.42 11.25 5.34
N ASP A 735 -15.29 10.40 4.78
CA ASP A 735 -16.03 10.70 3.55
C ASP A 735 -17.49 11.13 3.81
N ALA A 736 -17.91 11.32 5.07
CA ALA A 736 -19.33 11.50 5.40
C ALA A 736 -19.94 12.74 4.70
N LYS A 737 -19.21 13.85 4.68
CA LYS A 737 -19.67 15.10 4.07
C LYS A 737 -19.74 15.00 2.54
N THR A 738 -18.76 14.38 1.90
CA THR A 738 -18.72 14.20 0.44
C THR A 738 -19.87 13.31 -0.01
N ILE A 739 -20.09 12.18 0.65
CA ILE A 739 -21.18 11.23 0.35
C ILE A 739 -22.54 11.90 0.51
N VAL A 740 -22.79 12.63 1.61
CA VAL A 740 -24.07 13.31 1.83
C VAL A 740 -24.32 14.36 0.75
N ASN A 741 -23.31 15.17 0.43
CA ASN A 741 -23.43 16.18 -0.62
C ASN A 741 -23.72 15.54 -1.98
N VAL A 742 -23.00 14.48 -2.35
CA VAL A 742 -23.21 13.77 -3.61
C VAL A 742 -24.59 13.14 -3.66
N GLN A 743 -25.08 12.58 -2.55
CA GLN A 743 -26.43 12.03 -2.48
C GLN A 743 -27.50 13.10 -2.68
N THR A 744 -27.28 14.33 -2.20
CA THR A 744 -28.18 15.44 -2.53
C THR A 744 -28.13 15.80 -4.01
N MET A 745 -26.95 15.79 -4.64
CA MET A 745 -26.78 16.04 -6.06
C MET A 745 -27.44 14.96 -6.92
N PHE A 746 -27.32 13.69 -6.56
CA PHE A 746 -28.02 12.59 -7.26
C PHE A 746 -29.55 12.73 -7.23
N ARG A 747 -30.12 13.31 -6.16
CA ARG A 747 -31.56 13.57 -6.06
C ARG A 747 -32.00 14.79 -6.85
N LEU A 748 -31.16 15.84 -6.89
CA LEU A 748 -31.44 17.08 -7.61
C LEU A 748 -31.23 16.93 -9.12
N PHE A 749 -30.16 16.26 -9.53
CA PHE A 749 -29.71 16.16 -10.93
C PHE A 749 -29.44 14.69 -11.31
N PRO A 750 -30.48 13.89 -11.61
CA PRO A 750 -30.32 12.46 -11.88
C PRO A 750 -29.63 12.13 -13.22
N SER A 751 -29.62 13.07 -14.19
CA SER A 751 -28.94 12.90 -15.48
C SER A 751 -27.46 13.27 -15.45
N LEU A 752 -26.99 13.89 -14.36
CA LEU A 752 -25.60 14.31 -14.23
C LEU A 752 -24.72 13.09 -13.91
N SER A 753 -23.64 12.92 -14.66
CA SER A 753 -22.60 11.95 -14.30
C SER A 753 -21.75 12.53 -13.17
N ILE A 754 -21.72 11.84 -12.03
CA ILE A 754 -20.94 12.27 -10.86
C ILE A 754 -19.81 11.27 -10.65
N ILE A 755 -18.59 11.78 -10.63
CA ILE A 755 -17.37 11.03 -10.33
C ILE A 755 -16.89 11.51 -8.96
N THR A 756 -16.73 10.60 -8.00
CA THR A 756 -16.37 10.94 -6.63
C THR A 756 -15.12 10.21 -6.18
N GLU A 757 -14.18 10.98 -5.64
CA GLU A 757 -13.09 10.46 -4.82
C GLU A 757 -13.61 10.06 -3.44
N LEU A 758 -13.11 8.93 -2.92
CA LEU A 758 -13.28 8.50 -1.54
C LEU A 758 -11.93 8.07 -0.94
N THR A 759 -11.72 8.33 0.35
CA THR A 759 -10.56 7.82 1.08
C THR A 759 -10.54 6.32 1.18
N HIS A 760 -11.68 5.74 1.56
CA HIS A 760 -11.77 4.33 1.89
C HIS A 760 -12.74 3.60 0.96
N PRO A 761 -12.33 2.45 0.38
CA PRO A 761 -13.21 1.66 -0.48
C PRO A 761 -14.40 1.06 0.29
N SER A 762 -14.35 0.98 1.63
CA SER A 762 -15.45 0.56 2.49
C SER A 762 -16.68 1.47 2.37
N ASN A 763 -16.48 2.77 2.13
CA ASN A 763 -17.53 3.77 2.08
C ASN A 763 -18.32 3.79 0.75
N MET A 764 -17.85 3.06 -0.27
CA MET A 764 -18.53 2.94 -1.57
C MET A 764 -19.98 2.46 -1.48
N ARG A 765 -20.32 1.71 -0.42
CA ARG A 765 -21.68 1.22 -0.18
C ARG A 765 -22.70 2.35 0.00
N PHE A 766 -22.28 3.52 0.46
CA PHE A 766 -23.17 4.63 0.78
C PHE A 766 -23.47 5.55 -0.42
N MET A 767 -22.76 5.36 -1.54
CA MET A 767 -22.84 6.24 -2.72
C MET A 767 -24.17 6.16 -3.47
N GLN A 768 -24.89 5.05 -3.38
CA GLN A 768 -26.18 4.89 -4.05
C GLN A 768 -27.21 4.28 -3.10
N PHE A 769 -27.83 5.11 -2.27
CA PHE A 769 -28.93 4.66 -1.43
C PHE A 769 -30.27 4.85 -2.14
N ARG A 770 -30.88 3.74 -2.56
CA ARG A 770 -32.27 3.68 -3.04
C ARG A 770 -33.06 2.76 -2.13
N ALA A 771 -34.25 3.19 -1.71
CA ALA A 771 -35.10 2.44 -0.78
C ALA A 771 -35.58 1.08 -1.32
N LYS A 772 -35.45 0.81 -2.63
CA LYS A 772 -35.87 -0.43 -3.30
C LYS A 772 -34.73 -1.01 -4.16
N ASP A 773 -33.54 -1.15 -3.60
CA ASP A 773 -32.42 -1.75 -4.31
C ASP A 773 -32.35 -3.26 -4.05
N CYS A 774 -32.77 -4.07 -5.03
CA CYS A 774 -32.70 -5.53 -4.96
C CYS A 774 -31.26 -6.06 -5.11
N TYR A 775 -30.35 -5.32 -5.75
CA TYR A 775 -28.98 -5.76 -6.01
C TYR A 775 -28.06 -5.57 -4.81
N SER A 776 -28.34 -4.59 -3.94
CA SER A 776 -27.48 -4.26 -2.80
C SER A 776 -27.18 -5.48 -1.91
N LEU A 777 -28.20 -6.28 -1.58
CA LEU A 777 -28.01 -7.49 -0.76
C LEU A 777 -27.31 -8.62 -1.54
N ALA A 778 -27.66 -8.82 -2.81
CA ALA A 778 -27.08 -9.88 -3.64
C ALA A 778 -25.57 -9.66 -3.88
N LEU A 779 -25.19 -8.43 -4.24
CA LEU A 779 -23.79 -8.05 -4.47
C LEU A 779 -22.97 -8.08 -3.19
N SER A 780 -23.55 -7.66 -2.05
CA SER A 780 -22.87 -7.77 -0.75
C SER A 780 -22.60 -9.22 -0.34
N LYS A 781 -23.50 -10.15 -0.68
CA LYS A 781 -23.28 -11.59 -0.47
C LYS A 781 -22.15 -12.13 -1.34
N LEU A 782 -22.13 -11.78 -2.63
CA LEU A 782 -21.06 -12.18 -3.55
C LEU A 782 -19.70 -11.62 -3.12
N GLU A 783 -19.63 -10.35 -2.74
CA GLU A 783 -18.44 -9.73 -2.19
C GLU A 783 -17.91 -10.50 -0.97
N LYS A 784 -18.78 -10.87 -0.04
CA LYS A 784 -18.37 -11.61 1.16
C LYS A 784 -17.80 -12.97 0.81
N ILE A 785 -18.47 -13.70 -0.09
CA ILE A 785 -18.01 -15.01 -0.58
C ILE A 785 -16.63 -14.89 -1.25
N GLU A 786 -16.42 -13.85 -2.05
CA GLU A 786 -15.15 -13.63 -2.75
C GLU A 786 -14.02 -13.21 -1.79
N ARG A 787 -14.33 -12.42 -0.75
CA ARG A 787 -13.37 -12.12 0.32
C ARG A 787 -13.00 -13.38 1.12
N ASP A 788 -13.96 -14.26 1.39
CA ASP A 788 -13.73 -15.53 2.08
C ASP A 788 -12.87 -16.50 1.23
N LYS A 789 -12.94 -16.40 -0.10
CA LYS A 789 -12.03 -17.10 -1.03
C LYS A 789 -10.63 -16.47 -1.13
N GLY A 790 -10.40 -15.33 -0.50
CA GLY A 790 -9.13 -14.62 -0.51
C GLY A 790 -8.88 -13.79 -1.77
N SER A 791 -9.92 -13.26 -2.41
CA SER A 791 -9.74 -12.42 -3.60
C SER A 791 -9.26 -11.00 -3.27
N ASN A 792 -8.38 -10.47 -4.12
CA ASN A 792 -7.75 -9.14 -3.97
C ASN A 792 -8.70 -7.98 -4.33
N LEU A 793 -9.89 -8.27 -4.87
CA LEU A 793 -10.80 -7.30 -5.50
C LEU A 793 -12.24 -7.47 -5.01
N ALA A 794 -12.46 -7.63 -3.72
CA ALA A 794 -13.80 -7.82 -3.15
C ALA A 794 -14.78 -6.69 -3.53
N PHE A 795 -14.30 -5.45 -3.63
CA PHE A 795 -15.12 -4.28 -3.99
C PHE A 795 -15.48 -4.18 -5.49
N MET A 796 -14.92 -5.03 -6.36
CA MET A 796 -15.15 -5.00 -7.80
C MET A 796 -16.64 -5.11 -8.18
N PHE A 797 -17.41 -5.88 -7.40
CA PHE A 797 -18.84 -6.10 -7.66
C PHE A 797 -19.73 -4.93 -7.23
N ARG A 798 -19.17 -3.84 -6.69
CA ARG A 798 -19.95 -2.66 -6.30
C ARG A 798 -20.27 -1.82 -7.53
N LEU A 799 -21.57 -1.60 -7.75
CA LEU A 799 -22.07 -0.87 -8.91
C LEU A 799 -21.43 0.52 -9.11
N PRO A 800 -21.24 1.35 -8.05
CA PRO A 800 -20.61 2.66 -8.23
C PRO A 800 -19.16 2.58 -8.74
N PHE A 801 -18.43 1.53 -8.36
CA PHE A 801 -17.07 1.28 -8.83
C PHE A 801 -17.06 0.71 -10.26
N ALA A 802 -17.90 -0.28 -10.54
CA ALA A 802 -18.01 -0.88 -11.89
C ALA A 802 -18.41 0.16 -12.95
N ALA A 803 -19.28 1.11 -12.58
CA ALA A 803 -19.70 2.21 -13.44
C ALA A 803 -18.64 3.33 -13.59
N GLY A 804 -17.52 3.29 -12.86
CA GLY A 804 -16.50 4.34 -12.90
C GLY A 804 -16.90 5.65 -12.21
N ARG A 805 -17.96 5.64 -11.39
CA ARG A 805 -18.42 6.82 -10.64
C ARG A 805 -17.65 7.04 -9.36
N VAL A 806 -16.94 6.03 -8.87
CA VAL A 806 -16.21 6.10 -7.61
C VAL A 806 -14.78 5.64 -7.82
N PHE A 807 -13.86 6.39 -7.23
CA PHE A 807 -12.44 6.08 -7.22
C PHE A 807 -11.88 6.27 -5.81
N SER A 808 -10.94 5.40 -5.42
CA SER A 808 -10.24 5.52 -4.14
C SER A 808 -8.74 5.41 -4.34
N ILE A 809 -7.97 6.18 -3.57
CA ILE A 809 -6.51 6.25 -3.71
C ILE A 809 -5.85 4.91 -3.38
N SER A 810 -6.44 4.12 -2.47
CA SER A 810 -5.89 2.80 -2.10
C SER A 810 -5.80 1.82 -3.25
N MET A 811 -6.57 2.04 -4.32
CA MET A 811 -6.51 1.24 -5.54
C MET A 811 -5.21 1.41 -6.33
N LEU A 812 -4.45 2.49 -6.05
CA LEU A 812 -3.16 2.76 -6.69
C LEU A 812 -1.97 2.11 -5.96
N ASP A 813 -2.16 1.63 -4.72
CA ASP A 813 -1.08 1.02 -3.94
C ASP A 813 -0.49 -0.20 -4.64
N THR A 814 -1.36 -1.00 -5.23
CA THR A 814 -1.00 -2.20 -5.98
C THR A 814 -0.09 -1.90 -7.17
N LEU A 815 -0.13 -0.69 -7.72
CA LEU A 815 0.76 -0.25 -8.79
C LEU A 815 2.22 -0.27 -8.35
N LEU A 816 2.50 0.21 -7.13
CA LEU A 816 3.84 0.18 -6.58
C LEU A 816 4.27 -1.25 -6.27
N TYR A 817 3.38 -2.08 -5.73
CA TYR A 817 3.72 -3.46 -5.36
C TYR A 817 4.02 -4.33 -6.58
N GLN A 818 3.25 -4.17 -7.66
CA GLN A 818 3.49 -4.86 -8.91
C GLN A 818 4.77 -4.42 -9.62
N SER A 819 5.23 -3.18 -9.39
CA SER A 819 6.44 -2.67 -10.02
C SER A 819 7.68 -3.47 -9.65
N PHE A 820 7.68 -4.19 -8.52
CA PHE A 820 8.77 -5.08 -8.13
C PHE A 820 8.95 -6.30 -9.04
N VAL A 821 7.85 -6.83 -9.59
CA VAL A 821 7.92 -7.93 -10.56
C VAL A 821 7.96 -7.39 -12.00
N LYS A 822 7.35 -6.23 -12.22
CA LYS A 822 7.11 -5.62 -13.54
C LYS A 822 7.59 -4.16 -13.54
N ASP A 823 8.87 -3.94 -13.79
CA ASP A 823 9.50 -2.61 -13.79
C ASP A 823 8.78 -1.61 -14.74
N TYR A 824 8.18 -2.10 -15.82
CA TYR A 824 7.48 -1.30 -16.83
C TYR A 824 6.08 -0.84 -16.42
N MET A 825 5.50 -1.36 -15.33
CA MET A 825 4.10 -1.13 -14.96
C MET A 825 3.81 0.35 -14.68
N ILE A 826 4.74 1.06 -14.04
CA ILE A 826 4.60 2.48 -13.76
C ILE A 826 4.64 3.28 -15.07
N ALA A 827 5.62 3.00 -15.94
CA ALA A 827 5.81 3.71 -17.19
C ALA A 827 4.63 3.53 -18.16
N ILE A 828 4.14 2.30 -18.33
CA ILE A 828 3.00 2.03 -19.22
C ILE A 828 1.72 2.69 -18.70
N THR A 829 1.49 2.68 -17.38
CA THR A 829 0.32 3.34 -16.79
C THR A 829 0.40 4.86 -16.95
N ARG A 830 1.58 5.48 -16.81
CA ARG A 830 1.76 6.92 -17.05
C ARG A 830 1.54 7.31 -18.51
N LEU A 831 1.94 6.46 -19.45
CA LEU A 831 1.67 6.64 -20.88
C LEU A 831 0.18 6.55 -21.18
N LEU A 832 -0.51 5.51 -20.67
CA LEU A 832 -1.96 5.35 -20.84
C LEU A 832 -2.73 6.56 -20.28
N LEU A 833 -2.29 7.07 -19.13
CA LEU A 833 -2.90 8.24 -18.49
C LEU A 833 -2.56 9.58 -19.19
N GLY A 834 -1.62 9.59 -20.14
CA GLY A 834 -1.15 10.81 -20.82
C GLY A 834 -0.33 11.73 -19.92
N LEU A 835 0.22 11.22 -18.81
CA LEU A 835 1.12 11.97 -17.93
C LEU A 835 2.50 12.10 -18.55
N ASP A 836 3.09 10.97 -18.94
CA ASP A 836 4.35 10.94 -19.67
C ASP A 836 4.02 10.67 -21.13
N THR A 837 4.41 11.56 -22.04
CA THR A 837 4.16 11.36 -23.48
C THR A 837 5.50 11.28 -24.20
N THR A 838 5.74 10.16 -24.87
CA THR A 838 6.92 9.99 -25.73
C THR A 838 6.52 10.26 -27.18
N PRO A 839 7.40 10.80 -28.03
CA PRO A 839 7.11 10.93 -29.45
C PRO A 839 6.70 9.57 -30.04
N GLY A 840 5.53 9.50 -30.66
CA GLY A 840 4.98 8.26 -31.23
C GLY A 840 4.24 7.33 -30.24
N SER A 841 3.98 7.73 -28.99
CA SER A 841 3.07 6.99 -28.11
C SER A 841 1.61 7.36 -28.34
N GLY A 842 0.74 6.35 -28.43
CA GLY A 842 -0.72 6.48 -28.50
C GLY A 842 -1.37 7.03 -27.23
N TYR A 843 -2.68 7.25 -27.30
CA TYR A 843 -3.51 7.76 -26.20
C TYR A 843 -4.87 7.06 -26.16
N LEU A 844 -5.48 7.01 -24.97
CA LEU A 844 -6.84 6.48 -24.78
C LEU A 844 -7.89 7.34 -25.47
N CYS A 845 -8.72 6.71 -26.30
CA CYS A 845 -9.83 7.30 -27.01
C CYS A 845 -11.13 6.51 -26.76
N VAL A 846 -12.24 7.18 -27.07
CA VAL A 846 -13.59 6.66 -26.90
C VAL A 846 -14.27 6.63 -28.25
N ILE A 847 -14.84 5.49 -28.58
CA ILE A 847 -15.75 5.38 -29.71
C ILE A 847 -17.09 4.88 -29.19
N LYS A 848 -18.13 5.70 -29.39
CA LYS A 848 -19.50 5.31 -29.03
C LYS A 848 -20.12 4.56 -30.21
N ILE A 849 -20.60 3.34 -29.94
CA ILE A 849 -21.29 2.54 -30.95
C ILE A 849 -22.68 3.14 -31.20
N THR A 850 -22.88 3.61 -32.43
CA THR A 850 -24.16 4.14 -32.91
C THR A 850 -24.98 3.06 -33.62
N GLU A 851 -26.24 3.36 -33.98
CA GLU A 851 -27.07 2.44 -34.77
C GLU A 851 -26.42 2.07 -36.11
N GLU A 852 -25.59 2.96 -36.66
CA GLU A 852 -24.85 2.76 -37.91
C GLU A 852 -23.69 1.77 -37.77
N ASP A 853 -23.19 1.51 -36.56
CA ASP A 853 -22.09 0.56 -36.31
C ASP A 853 -22.60 -0.83 -35.88
N LEU A 854 -23.90 -0.98 -35.62
CA LEU A 854 -24.49 -2.23 -35.13
C LEU A 854 -24.39 -3.39 -36.14
N TRP A 855 -24.13 -3.12 -37.43
CA TRP A 855 -23.94 -4.17 -38.45
C TRP A 855 -22.73 -5.08 -38.15
N ILE A 856 -21.77 -4.59 -37.36
CA ILE A 856 -20.55 -5.29 -36.99
C ILE A 856 -20.86 -6.48 -36.05
N ARG A 857 -21.90 -6.36 -35.22
CA ARG A 857 -22.45 -7.34 -34.24
C ARG A 857 -21.49 -7.86 -33.16
N THR A 858 -20.27 -8.24 -33.50
CA THR A 858 -19.31 -8.89 -32.60
C THR A 858 -18.06 -8.05 -32.39
N TYR A 859 -17.47 -8.16 -31.21
CA TYR A 859 -16.23 -7.46 -30.84
C TYR A 859 -15.05 -7.83 -31.76
N GLY A 860 -14.93 -9.10 -32.18
CA GLY A 860 -13.86 -9.52 -33.09
C GLY A 860 -13.91 -8.84 -34.47
N ARG A 861 -15.11 -8.62 -35.03
CA ARG A 861 -15.27 -7.89 -36.30
C ARG A 861 -15.00 -6.40 -36.15
N LEU A 862 -15.34 -5.85 -35.00
CA LEU A 862 -15.04 -4.46 -34.65
C LEU A 862 -13.54 -4.22 -34.57
N PHE A 863 -12.82 -5.15 -33.93
CA PHE A 863 -11.36 -5.16 -33.89
C PHE A 863 -10.76 -5.14 -35.31
N GLN A 864 -11.27 -5.98 -36.23
CA GLN A 864 -10.81 -6.01 -37.63
C GLN A 864 -11.06 -4.69 -38.37
N LYS A 865 -12.25 -4.08 -38.19
CA LYS A 865 -12.58 -2.79 -38.80
C LYS A 865 -11.60 -1.71 -38.34
N PHE A 866 -11.43 -1.54 -37.04
CA PHE A 866 -10.56 -0.50 -36.47
C PHE A 866 -9.08 -0.70 -36.77
N CYS A 867 -8.59 -1.92 -36.68
CA CYS A 867 -7.21 -2.23 -37.01
C CYS A 867 -6.91 -1.96 -38.50
N SER A 868 -7.85 -2.27 -39.41
CA SER A 868 -7.67 -2.05 -40.85
C SER A 868 -7.90 -0.60 -41.32
N SER A 869 -8.83 0.14 -40.72
CA SER A 869 -9.16 1.50 -41.15
C SER A 869 -8.30 2.58 -40.50
N SER A 870 -8.14 2.52 -39.17
CA SER A 870 -7.53 3.59 -38.37
C SER A 870 -6.31 3.13 -37.56
N ALA A 871 -5.94 1.84 -37.66
CA ALA A 871 -4.89 1.20 -36.88
C ALA A 871 -5.07 1.38 -35.36
N GLU A 872 -6.32 1.43 -34.91
CA GLU A 872 -6.69 1.51 -33.51
C GLU A 872 -6.80 0.11 -32.89
N ILE A 873 -6.37 -0.01 -31.64
CA ILE A 873 -6.46 -1.26 -30.89
C ILE A 873 -7.45 -1.08 -29.74
N PRO A 874 -8.58 -1.79 -29.73
CA PRO A 874 -9.51 -1.70 -28.62
C PRO A 874 -9.03 -2.51 -27.40
N ILE A 875 -9.16 -1.90 -26.23
CA ILE A 875 -8.81 -2.49 -24.92
C ILE A 875 -10.03 -3.16 -24.28
N GLY A 876 -11.21 -2.57 -24.43
CA GLY A 876 -12.41 -3.06 -23.74
C GLY A 876 -13.68 -2.32 -24.12
N ILE A 877 -14.80 -2.76 -23.55
CA ILE A 877 -16.14 -2.18 -23.76
C ILE A 877 -16.74 -1.74 -22.42
N TYR A 878 -17.39 -0.60 -22.43
CA TYR A 878 -18.18 -0.05 -21.33
C TYR A 878 -19.65 -0.14 -21.72
N ARG A 879 -20.41 -0.93 -20.97
CA ARG A 879 -21.80 -1.26 -21.26
C ARG A 879 -22.76 -0.51 -20.35
N THR A 880 -23.89 -0.08 -20.91
CA THR A 880 -24.99 0.54 -20.15
C THR A 880 -26.31 -0.19 -20.42
N GLU A 881 -26.73 -1.05 -19.50
CA GLU A 881 -27.97 -1.84 -19.62
C GLU A 881 -29.16 -1.14 -18.94
N SER A 882 -30.29 -1.02 -19.65
CA SER A 882 -31.55 -0.55 -19.07
C SER A 882 -32.44 -1.71 -18.65
N HIS A 883 -32.54 -1.98 -17.35
CA HIS A 883 -33.46 -3.01 -16.84
C HIS A 883 -34.86 -2.43 -16.60
N VAL A 884 -35.83 -2.86 -17.41
CA VAL A 884 -37.25 -2.65 -17.15
C VAL A 884 -37.72 -3.77 -16.23
N PHE A 885 -38.11 -3.43 -14.99
CA PHE A 885 -38.70 -4.39 -14.06
C PHE A 885 -40.02 -4.94 -14.63
N SER A 886 -40.05 -6.21 -15.02
CA SER A 886 -41.31 -6.93 -15.23
C SER A 886 -41.91 -7.24 -13.84
N THR A 887 -43.14 -6.77 -13.61
CA THR A 887 -43.86 -6.82 -12.33
C THR A 887 -44.28 -8.23 -11.87
N SER A 888 -43.75 -9.29 -12.48
CA SER A 888 -44.13 -10.69 -12.24
C SER A 888 -43.17 -11.48 -11.34
N GLU A 889 -41.92 -11.04 -11.14
CA GLU A 889 -40.96 -11.78 -10.30
C GLU A 889 -40.86 -11.24 -8.85
N ALA A 890 -41.44 -10.08 -8.56
CA ALA A 890 -41.46 -9.52 -7.21
C ALA A 890 -42.39 -10.28 -6.24
N SER A 891 -43.30 -11.12 -6.75
CA SER A 891 -44.19 -11.96 -5.93
C SER A 891 -43.64 -13.34 -5.60
N SER A 892 -42.52 -13.77 -6.20
CA SER A 892 -41.93 -15.10 -5.93
C SER A 892 -40.75 -15.07 -4.95
N LEU A 893 -40.20 -13.89 -4.62
CA LEU A 893 -39.10 -13.76 -3.64
C LEU A 893 -39.53 -13.18 -2.27
N SER A 894 -40.79 -12.79 -2.09
CA SER A 894 -41.29 -12.17 -0.85
C SER A 894 -41.98 -13.14 0.11
N GLN A 895 -41.62 -14.43 0.12
CA GLN A 895 -42.14 -15.43 1.07
C GLN A 895 -41.05 -16.22 1.82
N VAL A 896 -39.79 -15.76 1.85
CA VAL A 896 -38.76 -16.36 2.71
C VAL A 896 -38.16 -15.29 3.62
N SER A 897 -38.91 -14.92 4.66
CA SER A 897 -38.35 -14.31 5.86
C SER A 897 -39.35 -14.43 7.00
N ILE A 898 -39.00 -15.26 7.98
CA ILE A 898 -39.28 -15.26 9.43
C ILE A 898 -39.42 -16.73 9.85
N ASN A 899 -38.31 -17.30 10.35
CA ASN A 899 -38.26 -18.22 11.48
C ASN A 899 -36.80 -18.62 11.69
N ALA A 900 -36.13 -17.85 12.54
CA ALA A 900 -34.94 -18.28 13.24
C ALA A 900 -35.40 -18.66 14.63
N GLU A 901 -35.52 -19.96 14.92
CA GLU A 901 -35.39 -20.52 16.27
C GLU A 901 -35.29 -22.05 16.18
N GLN A 902 -34.21 -22.56 16.79
CA GLN A 902 -33.99 -23.92 17.31
C GLN A 902 -33.97 -25.10 16.32
N GLY A 903 -32.75 -25.60 16.08
CA GLY A 903 -32.53 -26.97 15.62
C GLY A 903 -32.47 -27.92 16.82
N GLU A 904 -33.39 -28.88 16.85
CA GLU A 904 -33.21 -30.17 17.51
C GLU A 904 -33.74 -31.29 16.61
N GLU A 905 -33.17 -32.47 16.80
CA GLU A 905 -33.15 -33.61 15.90
C GLU A 905 -34.46 -34.44 15.84
N HIS A 906 -34.55 -35.21 14.75
CA HIS A 906 -35.15 -36.55 14.63
C HIS A 906 -36.68 -36.75 14.39
N ARG A 907 -36.91 -37.54 13.31
CA ARG A 907 -37.91 -38.62 13.07
C ARG A 907 -39.27 -38.32 12.42
N ASP A 908 -39.38 -38.84 11.19
CA ASP A 908 -40.42 -39.70 10.58
C ASP A 908 -41.80 -39.89 11.22
N ARG A 909 -42.81 -39.90 10.32
CA ARG A 909 -44.08 -40.70 10.22
C ARG A 909 -45.43 -39.99 10.35
N GLY A 910 -46.30 -40.31 9.36
CA GLY A 910 -47.76 -40.51 9.48
C GLY A 910 -48.62 -39.28 9.15
N GLU A 911 -49.35 -39.23 8.02
CA GLU A 911 -50.76 -39.68 7.84
C GLU A 911 -51.75 -38.99 8.81
N SER A 912 -52.98 -38.56 8.48
CA SER A 912 -53.85 -38.43 7.31
C SER A 912 -55.20 -37.82 7.79
N TRP A 913 -56.12 -37.55 6.85
CA TRP A 913 -57.60 -37.38 6.98
C TRP A 913 -58.11 -35.96 7.32
N LYS A 914 -58.85 -35.28 6.41
CA LYS A 914 -60.30 -35.40 6.06
C LYS A 914 -61.19 -35.09 7.28
N GLU A 915 -62.27 -34.29 7.27
CA GLU A 915 -63.27 -33.99 6.24
C GLU A 915 -64.17 -32.80 6.67
N LYS A 916 -65.03 -32.39 5.73
CA LYS A 916 -66.17 -31.43 5.76
C LYS A 916 -67.02 -31.50 7.06
N THR A 917 -67.82 -30.51 7.47
CA THR A 917 -69.14 -30.13 6.88
C THR A 917 -69.74 -28.89 7.59
N ALA A 918 -70.81 -28.34 7.01
CA ALA A 918 -71.39 -27.03 7.24
C ALA A 918 -72.56 -26.92 8.27
N HIS A 919 -72.76 -25.66 8.71
CA HIS A 919 -74.01 -24.92 9.00
C HIS A 919 -74.64 -24.80 10.43
N ARG A 920 -74.73 -23.50 10.83
CA ARG A 920 -75.86 -22.73 11.45
C ARG A 920 -76.21 -23.00 12.93
N ASN A 921 -76.13 -22.03 13.86
CA ASN A 921 -77.01 -20.86 14.05
C ASN A 921 -76.54 -19.97 15.23
N SER A 922 -76.94 -18.69 15.16
CA SER A 922 -77.00 -17.54 16.11
C SER A 922 -76.89 -17.79 17.63
N THR A 923 -76.31 -16.91 18.49
CA THR A 923 -76.69 -15.51 18.81
C THR A 923 -75.64 -14.76 19.69
N ALA A 924 -75.59 -13.43 19.52
CA ALA A 924 -75.37 -12.35 20.51
C ALA A 924 -73.95 -11.87 20.93
N SER A 925 -73.74 -10.59 20.57
CA SER A 925 -73.08 -9.45 21.26
C SER A 925 -71.56 -9.37 21.50
N ASP A 926 -71.04 -8.29 20.89
CA ASP A 926 -70.09 -7.28 21.38
C ASP A 926 -68.65 -7.22 20.83
N GLN A 927 -68.46 -6.12 20.09
CA GLN A 927 -67.25 -5.36 19.76
C GLN A 927 -66.26 -5.96 18.74
N SER A 928 -66.43 -5.49 17.49
CA SER A 928 -65.40 -5.47 16.44
C SER A 928 -65.32 -4.06 15.86
N GLU A 929 -64.12 -3.53 15.63
CA GLU A 929 -63.86 -2.67 14.46
C GLU A 929 -62.46 -2.93 13.88
N HIS A 930 -62.41 -3.85 12.92
CA HIS A 930 -61.78 -3.57 11.63
C HIS A 930 -62.92 -3.51 10.59
N PRO A 931 -62.76 -2.78 9.46
CA PRO A 931 -62.81 -3.55 8.22
C PRO A 931 -61.94 -3.03 7.07
N LEU A 932 -61.49 -4.00 6.26
CA LEU A 932 -60.96 -3.81 4.91
C LEU A 932 -62.10 -3.64 3.87
N LEU A 933 -61.81 -2.77 2.89
CA LEU A 933 -62.14 -2.86 1.45
C LEU A 933 -63.55 -3.27 1.00
N ARG A 934 -64.23 -2.37 0.25
CA ARG A 934 -64.98 -2.79 -0.94
C ARG A 934 -65.06 -1.70 -2.03
N LYS A 935 -64.70 -2.13 -3.24
CA LYS A 935 -64.90 -1.48 -4.54
C LYS A 935 -66.38 -1.20 -4.85
N LYS A 936 -66.58 -0.13 -5.63
CA LYS A 936 -67.75 0.24 -6.48
C LYS A 936 -68.96 0.88 -5.78
N SER A 937 -69.02 2.22 -5.81
CA SER A 937 -69.94 2.96 -6.69
C SER A 937 -69.83 4.46 -6.43
N MET A 938 -69.41 5.24 -7.43
CA MET A 938 -69.76 6.66 -7.56
C MET A 938 -69.69 7.03 -9.04
N GLN A 939 -70.75 6.64 -9.76
CA GLN A 939 -71.10 7.21 -11.06
C GLN A 939 -71.88 8.54 -10.93
N TRP A 940 -71.80 9.23 -9.79
CA TRP A 940 -72.50 10.51 -9.53
C TRP A 940 -71.52 11.68 -9.30
N ALA A 941 -70.54 11.82 -10.19
CA ALA A 941 -69.75 13.04 -10.31
C ALA A 941 -69.33 13.37 -11.76
N ARG A 942 -70.13 12.94 -12.75
CA ARG A 942 -69.99 13.32 -14.18
C ARG A 942 -71.13 14.20 -14.71
N ARG A 943 -71.91 14.85 -13.83
CA ARG A 943 -72.94 15.84 -14.25
C ARG A 943 -72.93 17.12 -13.41
N LEU A 944 -71.75 17.70 -13.25
CA LEU A 944 -71.60 19.14 -12.97
C LEU A 944 -70.59 19.74 -13.96
N SER A 945 -70.78 19.45 -15.25
CA SER A 945 -70.36 20.33 -16.33
C SER A 945 -71.55 21.21 -16.68
N ARG A 946 -71.46 22.47 -16.23
CA ARG A 946 -72.12 23.70 -16.71
C ARG A 946 -72.29 24.65 -15.53
N LYS A 947 -71.21 25.34 -15.17
CA LYS A 947 -71.33 26.64 -14.51
C LYS A 947 -70.16 27.52 -14.95
N ASN A 948 -70.54 28.69 -15.44
CA ASN A 948 -69.73 29.72 -16.06
C ASN A 948 -68.36 29.95 -15.40
N VAL A 949 -67.38 30.28 -16.24
CA VAL A 949 -66.11 30.90 -15.89
C VAL A 949 -66.39 32.13 -15.03
N LYS A 950 -66.23 32.01 -13.71
CA LYS A 950 -66.04 33.12 -12.78
C LYS A 950 -64.59 33.07 -12.28
N PRO A 951 -63.93 34.22 -12.06
CA PRO A 951 -62.56 34.23 -11.57
C PRO A 951 -62.50 33.60 -10.18
N ALA A 952 -61.59 32.63 -10.00
CA ALA A 952 -61.41 31.90 -8.74
C ALA A 952 -61.18 32.87 -7.57
N SER A 953 -61.98 32.72 -6.51
CA SER A 953 -61.88 33.52 -5.28
C SER A 953 -60.54 33.29 -4.58
N ARG A 954 -60.04 34.30 -3.84
CA ARG A 954 -58.74 34.21 -3.12
C ARG A 954 -58.68 33.01 -2.17
N ALA A 955 -59.79 32.65 -1.53
CA ALA A 955 -59.90 31.48 -0.65
C ALA A 955 -59.80 30.15 -1.41
N GLU A 956 -60.34 30.07 -2.62
CA GLU A 956 -60.28 28.88 -3.46
C GLU A 956 -58.87 28.68 -4.05
N ARG A 957 -58.15 29.77 -4.38
CA ARG A 957 -56.72 29.71 -4.71
C ARG A 957 -55.85 29.25 -3.54
N ILE A 958 -56.15 29.72 -2.32
CA ILE A 958 -55.42 29.29 -1.11
C ILE A 958 -55.68 27.81 -0.81
N SER A 959 -56.92 27.34 -0.94
CA SER A 959 -57.28 25.93 -0.78
C SER A 959 -56.61 25.04 -1.83
N GLN A 960 -56.66 25.43 -3.11
CA GLN A 960 -55.97 24.73 -4.20
C GLN A 960 -54.44 24.74 -4.03
N GLN A 961 -53.83 25.85 -3.59
CA GLN A 961 -52.41 25.91 -3.28
C GLN A 961 -52.03 24.97 -2.13
N ARG A 962 -52.80 24.94 -1.04
CA ARG A 962 -52.55 24.00 0.08
C ARG A 962 -52.70 22.55 -0.33
N LEU A 963 -53.72 22.22 -1.13
CA LEU A 963 -53.91 20.86 -1.64
C LEU A 963 -52.78 20.45 -2.61
N ASN A 964 -52.32 21.37 -3.46
CA ASN A 964 -51.22 21.13 -4.37
C ASN A 964 -49.88 20.96 -3.63
N LEU A 965 -49.65 21.73 -2.56
CA LEU A 965 -48.47 21.57 -1.71
C LEU A 965 -48.50 20.22 -0.97
N TYR A 966 -49.65 19.81 -0.43
CA TYR A 966 -49.79 18.52 0.27
C TYR A 966 -49.67 17.30 -0.66
N ARG A 967 -50.07 17.42 -1.94
CA ARG A 967 -50.04 16.33 -2.92
C ARG A 967 -48.71 16.22 -3.68
N ARG A 968 -47.73 17.09 -3.43
CA ARG A 968 -46.44 17.04 -4.13
C ARG A 968 -45.66 15.79 -3.74
N SER A 969 -45.04 15.19 -4.75
CA SER A 969 -43.99 14.21 -4.52
C SER A 969 -42.70 14.93 -4.13
N GLU A 970 -41.81 14.26 -3.39
CA GLU A 970 -40.48 14.78 -3.07
C GLU A 970 -39.74 15.27 -4.32
N ARG A 971 -39.86 14.55 -5.44
CA ARG A 971 -39.25 14.93 -6.72
C ARG A 971 -39.81 16.23 -7.29
N GLN A 972 -41.10 16.49 -7.08
CA GLN A 972 -41.75 17.73 -7.51
C GLN A 972 -41.40 18.92 -6.60
N GLU A 973 -41.10 18.67 -5.32
CA GLU A 973 -40.55 19.70 -4.44
C GLU A 973 -39.12 20.08 -4.82
N LEU A 974 -38.28 19.08 -5.13
CA LEU A 974 -36.89 19.30 -5.56
C LEU A 974 -36.82 20.06 -6.90
N SER A 975 -37.65 19.70 -7.88
CA SER A 975 -37.67 20.39 -9.17
C SER A 975 -38.11 21.85 -9.04
N GLU A 976 -39.07 22.14 -8.17
CA GLU A 976 -39.47 23.51 -7.89
C GLU A 976 -38.47 24.30 -7.06
N LEU A 977 -37.75 23.65 -6.14
CA LEU A 977 -36.66 24.26 -5.40
C LEU A 977 -35.60 24.80 -6.36
N VAL A 978 -35.15 23.97 -7.32
CA VAL A 978 -34.16 24.38 -8.32
C VAL A 978 -34.71 25.50 -9.21
N LYS A 979 -35.94 25.36 -9.73
CA LYS A 979 -36.56 26.40 -10.57
C LYS A 979 -36.70 27.75 -9.85
N ASN A 980 -37.06 27.75 -8.58
CA ASN A 980 -37.16 28.98 -7.79
C ASN A 980 -35.80 29.62 -7.53
N ARG A 981 -34.78 28.81 -7.24
CA ARG A 981 -33.39 29.28 -7.06
C ARG A 981 -32.80 29.84 -8.34
N MET A 982 -33.02 29.18 -9.47
CA MET A 982 -32.62 29.70 -10.78
C MET A 982 -33.24 31.06 -11.08
N LYS A 983 -34.54 31.24 -10.80
CA LYS A 983 -35.21 32.53 -10.96
C LYS A 983 -34.62 33.61 -10.05
N HIS A 984 -34.23 33.25 -8.83
CA HIS A 984 -33.57 34.16 -7.90
C HIS A 984 -32.21 34.64 -8.44
N LEU A 985 -31.47 33.73 -9.09
CA LEU A 985 -30.18 34.02 -9.73
C LEU A 985 -30.32 34.65 -11.13
N GLY A 986 -31.53 34.86 -11.65
CA GLY A 986 -31.74 35.41 -13.00
C GLY A 986 -31.51 34.40 -14.15
N LEU A 987 -31.40 33.10 -13.86
CA LEU A 987 -31.09 32.06 -14.84
C LEU A 987 -32.36 31.51 -15.54
N PRO A 988 -32.30 31.17 -16.84
CA PRO A 988 -33.43 30.57 -17.57
C PRO A 988 -33.65 29.11 -17.14
N THR A 989 -34.88 28.75 -16.79
CA THR A 989 -35.28 27.39 -16.35
C THR A 989 -35.54 26.38 -17.49
N VAL A 990 -35.33 26.80 -18.75
CA VAL A 990 -35.56 25.97 -19.94
C VAL A 990 -34.47 24.88 -20.01
N GLY A 991 -34.88 23.61 -20.19
CA GLY A 991 -34.00 22.44 -20.27
C GLY A 991 -33.93 21.56 -19.00
N TYR A 992 -34.41 22.03 -17.84
CA TYR A 992 -34.37 21.24 -16.60
C TYR A 992 -35.29 20.00 -16.63
N ASP A 993 -36.42 20.07 -17.35
CA ASP A 993 -37.40 18.98 -17.36
C ASP A 993 -36.98 17.81 -18.28
N GLU A 994 -36.19 18.05 -19.33
CA GLU A 994 -35.64 17.02 -20.23
C GLU A 994 -34.63 16.10 -19.53
N MET A 995 -34.03 16.56 -18.43
CA MET A 995 -33.11 15.79 -17.59
C MET A 995 -33.81 14.68 -16.79
N ASN A 996 -35.15 14.67 -16.71
CA ASN A 996 -35.87 13.80 -15.79
C ASN A 996 -36.15 12.38 -16.31
N ASP A 997 -35.94 12.10 -17.59
CA ASP A 997 -36.41 10.88 -18.26
C ASP A 997 -35.44 9.67 -18.18
N HIS A 998 -34.32 9.77 -17.45
CA HIS A 998 -33.39 8.64 -17.36
C HIS A 998 -33.86 7.55 -16.39
N GLN A 999 -34.23 6.41 -16.99
CA GLN A 999 -34.50 5.12 -16.37
C GLN A 999 -33.25 4.56 -15.68
N ASN A 1000 -33.45 3.65 -14.72
CA ASN A 1000 -32.38 2.98 -13.99
C ASN A 1000 -31.46 2.17 -14.94
N THR A 1001 -30.28 2.70 -15.25
CA THR A 1001 -29.25 1.99 -16.00
C THR A 1001 -28.22 1.36 -15.06
N LEU A 1002 -27.83 0.13 -15.39
CA LEU A 1002 -26.68 -0.57 -14.82
C LEU A 1002 -25.49 -0.31 -15.75
N SER A 1003 -24.29 -0.10 -15.19
CA SER A 1003 -23.10 0.14 -16.02
C SER A 1003 -21.88 -0.58 -15.48
N TYR A 1004 -21.09 -1.15 -16.39
CA TYR A 1004 -19.89 -1.90 -16.06
C TYR A 1004 -18.90 -1.94 -17.23
N VAL A 1005 -17.63 -2.22 -16.93
CA VAL A 1005 -16.54 -2.33 -17.91
C VAL A 1005 -16.11 -3.79 -18.10
N LEU A 1006 -15.95 -4.20 -19.35
CA LEU A 1006 -15.39 -5.49 -19.75
C LEU A 1006 -14.06 -5.25 -20.43
N ILE A 1007 -12.98 -5.74 -19.82
CA ILE A 1007 -11.61 -5.56 -20.32
C ILE A 1007 -11.25 -6.78 -21.16
N ASN A 1008 -10.78 -6.55 -22.38
CA ASN A 1008 -10.35 -7.56 -23.34
C ASN A 1008 -11.36 -8.73 -23.47
N PRO A 1009 -12.63 -8.45 -23.83
CA PRO A 1009 -13.64 -9.49 -23.95
C PRO A 1009 -13.33 -10.46 -25.10
N PRO A 1010 -13.86 -11.70 -25.07
CA PRO A 1010 -13.67 -12.65 -26.15
C PRO A 1010 -14.25 -12.14 -27.48
N PRO A 1011 -13.71 -12.56 -28.64
CA PRO A 1011 -14.12 -12.06 -29.95
C PRO A 1011 -15.60 -12.33 -30.26
N ASP A 1012 -16.20 -13.33 -29.62
CA ASP A 1012 -17.61 -13.72 -29.78
C ASP A 1012 -18.60 -12.83 -29.01
N THR A 1013 -18.10 -11.89 -28.21
CA THR A 1013 -18.95 -11.00 -27.41
C THR A 1013 -19.78 -10.10 -28.32
N MET A 1014 -21.10 -10.12 -28.12
CA MET A 1014 -22.06 -9.31 -28.87
C MET A 1014 -22.06 -7.88 -28.35
N LEU A 1015 -22.10 -6.92 -29.28
CA LEU A 1015 -22.13 -5.49 -29.01
C LEU A 1015 -23.58 -5.02 -28.88
N GLU A 1016 -23.84 -4.13 -27.92
CA GLU A 1016 -25.15 -3.52 -27.69
C GLU A 1016 -25.17 -2.03 -28.08
N LEU A 1017 -26.38 -1.49 -28.22
CA LEU A 1017 -26.56 -0.08 -28.58
C LEU A 1017 -26.09 0.83 -27.44
N ASN A 1018 -25.29 1.85 -27.76
CA ASN A 1018 -24.61 2.74 -26.81
C ASN A 1018 -23.46 2.11 -26.01
N ASP A 1019 -23.00 0.90 -26.38
CA ASP A 1019 -21.73 0.40 -25.86
C ASP A 1019 -20.60 1.40 -26.24
N ILE A 1020 -19.78 1.75 -25.26
CA ILE A 1020 -18.68 2.69 -25.42
C ILE A 1020 -17.39 1.89 -25.42
N GLN A 1021 -16.62 1.97 -26.50
CA GLN A 1021 -15.37 1.23 -26.64
C GLN A 1021 -14.18 2.10 -26.28
N LEU A 1022 -13.27 1.53 -25.49
CA LEU A 1022 -11.99 2.13 -25.15
C LEU A 1022 -10.95 1.62 -26.16
N SER A 1023 -10.37 2.52 -26.96
CA SER A 1023 -9.32 2.21 -27.93
C SER A 1023 -8.04 2.99 -27.68
N ASP A 1024 -6.90 2.38 -27.96
CA ASP A 1024 -5.62 3.07 -28.06
C ASP A 1024 -5.45 3.60 -29.48
N HIS A 1025 -5.43 4.92 -29.61
CA HIS A 1025 -5.29 5.59 -30.89
C HIS A 1025 -3.80 5.76 -31.23
N PRO A 1026 -3.35 5.40 -32.45
CA PRO A 1026 -1.97 5.65 -32.87
C PRO A 1026 -1.76 7.14 -33.14
N VAL A 1027 -0.59 7.68 -32.75
CA VAL A 1027 -0.21 9.05 -33.09
C VAL A 1027 0.51 9.06 -34.44
N VAL A 1028 0.00 9.85 -35.39
CA VAL A 1028 0.71 10.15 -36.64
C VAL A 1028 1.82 11.14 -36.35
N ASP A 1029 3.06 10.71 -36.57
CA ASP A 1029 4.28 11.49 -36.39
C ASP A 1029 4.18 12.86 -37.08
N LEU A 1030 4.33 13.95 -36.31
CA LEU A 1030 4.65 15.28 -36.81
C LEU A 1030 6.17 15.37 -37.03
N THR A 1031 6.71 14.61 -37.97
CA THR A 1031 8.09 14.80 -38.46
C THR A 1031 8.14 15.98 -39.46
N LYS A 1032 7.76 17.17 -39.02
CA LYS A 1032 8.21 18.43 -39.62
C LYS A 1032 8.80 19.29 -38.51
N PRO A 1033 10.09 19.64 -38.54
CA PRO A 1033 10.64 20.59 -37.58
C PRO A 1033 9.90 21.91 -37.74
N LEU A 1034 9.21 22.36 -36.67
CA LEU A 1034 8.61 23.69 -36.64
C LEU A 1034 9.72 24.73 -36.74
N HIS A 1035 9.89 25.32 -37.92
CA HIS A 1035 10.59 26.59 -38.07
C HIS A 1035 9.75 27.68 -37.38
N LEU A 1036 10.25 28.20 -36.25
CA LEU A 1036 9.78 29.46 -35.67
C LEU A 1036 10.14 30.62 -36.62
N PRO A 1037 9.18 31.44 -37.09
CA PRO A 1037 9.49 32.67 -37.79
C PRO A 1037 9.97 33.71 -36.78
N GLY A 1038 11.07 34.38 -37.12
CA GLY A 1038 11.84 35.20 -36.21
C GLY A 1038 11.12 36.43 -35.64
N SER A 1039 11.43 36.73 -34.39
CA SER A 1039 11.46 38.10 -33.89
C SER A 1039 12.72 38.30 -33.05
N SER A 1040 13.28 39.50 -33.19
CA SER A 1040 14.63 39.85 -32.78
C SER A 1040 14.74 39.98 -31.26
N THR A 1041 15.54 39.12 -30.63
CA THR A 1041 16.32 39.44 -29.42
C THR A 1041 17.47 38.43 -29.30
N ARG A 1042 18.60 38.76 -29.94
CA ARG A 1042 19.88 38.12 -29.62
C ARG A 1042 20.29 38.57 -28.21
N HIS A 1043 20.12 37.71 -27.21
CA HIS A 1043 21.07 37.43 -26.13
C HIS A 1043 20.50 36.33 -25.22
N ALA A 1044 21.38 35.39 -24.81
CA ALA A 1044 21.15 34.26 -23.90
C ALA A 1044 20.63 32.94 -24.51
N LEU A 1045 21.40 32.34 -25.43
CA LEU A 1045 21.37 30.88 -25.70
C LEU A 1045 22.79 30.40 -26.07
N THR A 1046 23.64 30.27 -25.05
CA THR A 1046 24.89 29.49 -25.09
C THR A 1046 25.26 29.15 -23.65
N TYR A 1047 24.58 28.18 -23.05
CA TYR A 1047 25.00 27.32 -21.94
C TYR A 1047 23.88 26.26 -21.81
N LEU A 1048 24.22 24.97 -21.67
CA LEU A 1048 23.33 23.77 -21.62
C LEU A 1048 23.19 22.93 -22.91
N ALA A 1049 24.25 22.84 -23.71
CA ALA A 1049 24.40 21.71 -24.64
C ALA A 1049 25.89 21.37 -24.77
N THR A 1050 26.48 20.80 -23.71
CA THR A 1050 27.82 20.16 -23.71
C THR A 1050 28.07 19.52 -22.33
N GLU A 1051 27.25 18.55 -21.91
CA GLU A 1051 27.62 17.72 -20.73
C GLU A 1051 26.98 16.32 -20.67
N GLU A 1052 26.64 15.70 -21.81
CA GLU A 1052 26.18 14.29 -21.85
C GLU A 1052 27.13 13.30 -22.55
N HIS A 1053 28.34 13.73 -22.95
CA HIS A 1053 29.34 12.82 -23.51
C HIS A 1053 30.74 13.07 -22.95
N ARG A 1054 30.94 12.86 -21.64
CA ARG A 1054 32.28 12.57 -21.08
C ARG A 1054 32.26 12.04 -19.63
N SER A 1055 31.72 10.85 -19.40
CA SER A 1055 32.00 10.13 -18.13
C SER A 1055 32.06 8.61 -18.27
N GLU A 1056 32.79 8.13 -19.27
CA GLU A 1056 33.38 6.79 -19.25
C GLU A 1056 34.78 6.87 -19.86
N ARG A 1057 35.79 7.03 -19.00
CA ARG A 1057 37.23 6.77 -19.17
C ARG A 1057 38.01 7.74 -18.27
N THR A 1058 38.46 7.24 -17.11
CA THR A 1058 39.76 7.51 -16.46
C THR A 1058 39.69 7.20 -14.96
N SER A 1059 39.71 5.92 -14.59
CA SER A 1059 40.03 5.48 -13.23
C SER A 1059 41.50 5.04 -13.18
N SER A 1060 42.42 6.00 -13.11
CA SER A 1060 43.80 5.76 -12.67
C SER A 1060 44.50 7.09 -12.38
N GLN A 1061 45.14 7.17 -11.22
CA GLN A 1061 46.03 8.24 -10.74
C GLN A 1061 45.36 9.56 -10.29
N LYS A 1062 45.24 9.78 -8.98
CA LYS A 1062 46.27 10.41 -8.13
C LYS A 1062 45.69 10.90 -6.80
N HIS A 1063 46.41 10.52 -5.74
CA HIS A 1063 46.41 11.19 -4.45
C HIS A 1063 46.69 12.71 -4.57
N GLN A 1064 46.26 13.43 -3.52
CA GLN A 1064 46.95 14.60 -2.94
C GLN A 1064 46.48 15.99 -3.42
N ARG A 1065 45.52 16.59 -2.71
CA ARG A 1065 45.77 17.81 -1.89
C ARG A 1065 44.52 18.29 -1.14
N ARG A 1066 44.83 18.94 -0.03
CA ARG A 1066 44.01 19.38 1.10
C ARG A 1066 43.30 20.71 0.85
N ARG A 1067 42.20 20.89 1.61
CA ARG A 1067 41.74 22.11 2.34
C ARG A 1067 41.46 23.38 1.52
N ASN A 1068 40.20 23.81 1.52
CA ASN A 1068 39.74 24.91 2.38
C ASN A 1068 38.20 25.04 2.31
N SER A 1069 37.61 25.44 3.42
CA SER A 1069 36.17 25.50 3.65
C SER A 1069 35.74 26.90 4.10
N ARG A 1070 34.53 27.29 3.67
CA ARG A 1070 33.58 28.27 4.25
C ARG A 1070 33.76 29.76 3.87
N LEU A 1071 32.68 30.37 3.34
CA LEU A 1071 31.67 31.13 4.10
C LEU A 1071 30.57 31.72 3.18
N LEU A 1072 29.30 31.35 3.48
CA LEU A 1072 28.02 32.13 3.44
C LEU A 1072 27.51 32.79 2.14
N PRO A 1073 26.21 33.21 2.06
CA PRO A 1073 24.99 32.69 2.69
C PRO A 1073 23.82 32.47 1.72
N LEU A 1074 22.80 31.78 2.22
CA LEU A 1074 21.43 31.74 1.69
C LEU A 1074 20.80 33.14 1.65
N GLN A 1075 20.09 33.44 0.57
CA GLN A 1075 18.88 34.26 0.58
C GLN A 1075 17.82 33.58 -0.30
N LEU A 1076 16.60 33.56 0.25
CA LEU A 1076 15.35 33.14 -0.37
C LEU A 1076 15.12 33.78 -1.75
#